data_AF-A0ABD2HZG0-F1
#
_entry.id   AF-A0ABD2HZG0-F1
#
_cell.length_a   1.000
_cell.length_b   1.000
_cell.length_c   1.000
_cell.angle_alpha   90.00
_cell.angle_beta   90.00
_cell.angle_gamma   90.00
#
_symmetry.space_group_name_H-M   'P 1'
#
loop_
_entity.id
_entity.type
_entity.pdbx_description
1 polymer ?
#
loop_
_entity_poly.entity_id
_entity_poly.type
_entity_poly.pdbx_seq_one_letter_code
_entity_poly.pdbx_strand_id
1 'polypeptide(L)'
;MIVPSSAALSAFLWHCAVLLLFLCFAPSALFADSSYGYRKSASVAPLLPNCRCATEESFAPGLTSGVFKSPGYPQNYCNNLNCHWNIMPLENSFVAAMLDFFETEHRFDVLEVYQTWWNGSDILTARQAVLHGTFDPRTMERQFFSSVGGGLQFRFISDNTDSDFHGFQLTFRRYSKDDRSNSPCPLPFHRASSQVQSLPVLSPNFHFDSSCIFSIDASSAVNLTIVRFRSSTLSIKIFETENFQVHSFRQRPLAKIEAGISPTLPISVVSRTQSLTVLLSTKQTPFSSGHFDSVLPGSAVYELQFAEAQSPCACPASPLVVSRSRAVFTTSPGFPTEYCDSANCSMTVALEGPAQRDGGGAVEVLRMRIWHFQTEPDQDYVAVWDEDGRRKLFLSNEAVEIRHLTFDRPHFAFSFVTDHSIVDMGFNFSVASYRKERGCVCPTLPGTLLDGRAHYEENSFDRRKCQFMDCFWHIEAPKSSDVYHRIVFKLNHTIARPSDFILLSQGPQRERNPFKRKFGSMSAGIEVTTEFEGVEPITLWLHREPSQTEDNDQRTAADEDGGGGSGPAVLVNFSYEWREACLCGADAEQLQADTVKWRPLRSPDYPLNYCRDMRCQWNLIAPEGFHLVLNITTFNTEADQDFLYIFDGNDTTQKHKEMLTGPHFGPTVVHSERRAVSLLFVSDGSIQEEGFELWFLAEANPGTEVLMNTSGHFPKTLVFFLFLILASTGAIFLFTRSHRIGGIGTWDGFLTNPFHERSFVRFFRRPNASPPFSFTTSSSSVNVSSLSNPFFNDTQ
;
A
#
# COMPACT_ATOMS: atom_id res chain seq x y z
N MET A 1 15.07 14.47 -54.67
CA MET A 1 16.48 14.51 -55.12
C MET A 1 17.34 14.54 -53.87
N ILE A 2 18.19 13.52 -53.68
CA ILE A 2 19.67 13.62 -53.69
C ILE A 2 20.25 13.94 -52.31
N VAL A 3 21.15 13.04 -51.87
CA VAL A 3 21.90 12.99 -50.60
C VAL A 3 23.38 13.18 -50.95
N PRO A 4 24.16 13.97 -50.18
CA PRO A 4 25.13 13.38 -49.24
C PRO A 4 25.15 14.10 -47.86
N SER A 5 25.54 13.53 -46.71
CA SER A 5 26.26 12.29 -46.31
C SER A 5 27.80 12.31 -46.25
N SER A 6 28.35 12.60 -45.07
CA SER A 6 29.61 12.04 -44.52
C SER A 6 29.63 12.30 -43.00
N ALA A 7 29.78 11.39 -42.04
CA ALA A 7 30.41 10.06 -41.92
C ALA A 7 31.82 10.07 -41.28
N ALA A 8 31.85 9.67 -40.01
CA ALA A 8 32.89 8.96 -39.26
C ALA A 8 34.36 9.45 -39.22
N LEU A 9 34.89 9.56 -38.00
CA LEU A 9 36.18 8.97 -37.63
C LEU A 9 36.20 8.66 -36.12
N SER A 10 36.86 7.57 -35.72
CA SER A 10 36.92 7.09 -34.33
C SER A 10 38.28 6.49 -34.00
N ALA A 11 38.66 6.61 -32.72
CA ALA A 11 39.83 5.98 -32.06
C ALA A 11 41.24 6.27 -32.63
N PHE A 12 42.18 6.65 -31.76
CA PHE A 12 43.07 5.66 -31.13
C PHE A 12 43.84 6.23 -29.92
N LEU A 13 44.31 5.35 -29.04
CA LEU A 13 45.07 5.68 -27.83
C LEU A 13 46.56 5.89 -28.14
N TRP A 14 47.22 6.81 -27.42
CA TRP A 14 48.68 6.83 -27.25
C TRP A 14 49.01 6.99 -25.75
N HIS A 15 50.01 6.24 -25.26
CA HIS A 15 50.52 6.31 -23.89
C HIS A 15 51.75 7.23 -23.80
N CYS A 16 51.93 7.90 -22.66
CA CYS A 16 53.24 7.97 -21.97
C CYS A 16 53.09 8.54 -20.55
N ALA A 17 53.97 8.11 -19.63
CA ALA A 17 54.03 8.62 -18.26
C ALA A 17 55.49 8.66 -17.74
N VAL A 18 55.92 9.83 -17.25
CA VAL A 18 57.20 10.10 -16.56
C VAL A 18 56.99 11.33 -15.63
N LEU A 19 57.74 11.58 -14.55
CA LEU A 19 57.90 10.84 -13.28
C LEU A 19 58.94 11.62 -12.42
N LEU A 20 58.57 12.01 -11.19
CA LEU A 20 59.44 12.64 -10.16
C LEU A 20 60.00 14.06 -10.52
N LEU A 21 60.56 14.90 -9.62
CA LEU A 21 61.16 14.68 -8.28
C LEU A 21 60.85 15.84 -7.28
N PHE A 22 60.46 15.49 -6.03
CA PHE A 22 61.00 15.97 -4.71
C PHE A 22 60.83 17.46 -4.29
N LEU A 23 60.83 17.93 -3.02
CA LEU A 23 60.80 17.46 -1.59
C LEU A 23 60.58 18.75 -0.73
N CYS A 24 60.27 18.87 0.57
CA CYS A 24 59.71 18.12 1.74
C CYS A 24 59.16 19.24 2.71
N PHE A 25 58.67 19.15 3.95
CA PHE A 25 58.58 18.26 5.14
C PHE A 25 57.16 18.53 5.78
N ALA A 26 56.36 17.60 6.31
CA ALA A 26 56.48 16.72 7.49
C ALA A 26 56.32 17.44 8.87
N PRO A 27 55.80 16.79 9.95
CA PRO A 27 54.85 15.68 10.07
C PRO A 27 53.80 15.83 11.24
N SER A 28 53.12 14.74 11.62
CA SER A 28 52.01 14.59 12.59
C SER A 28 52.39 14.12 14.02
N ALA A 29 51.52 14.35 15.04
CA ALA A 29 51.34 13.59 16.32
C ALA A 29 50.35 14.31 17.30
N LEU A 30 49.79 13.76 18.41
CA LEU A 30 49.31 12.40 18.82
C LEU A 30 48.51 12.51 20.17
N PHE A 31 47.56 11.60 20.41
CA PHE A 31 46.99 11.13 21.72
C PHE A 31 46.19 12.06 22.69
N ALA A 32 45.61 11.39 23.70
CA ALA A 32 44.55 11.79 24.67
C ALA A 32 45.09 12.59 25.91
N ASP A 33 44.36 12.95 26.98
CA ASP A 33 43.16 12.35 27.60
C ASP A 33 42.40 13.26 28.61
N SER A 34 41.17 12.86 28.96
CA SER A 34 40.45 13.05 30.24
C SER A 34 39.77 14.39 30.64
N SER A 35 38.42 14.34 30.62
CA SER A 35 37.51 14.74 31.73
C SER A 35 37.06 16.20 31.96
N TYR A 36 35.99 16.31 32.77
CA TYR A 36 35.27 17.49 33.28
C TYR A 36 34.64 18.46 32.28
N GLY A 37 33.30 18.33 32.13
CA GLY A 37 32.49 19.24 31.32
C GLY A 37 31.98 20.47 32.08
N TYR A 38 31.55 21.49 31.34
CA TYR A 38 30.64 22.51 31.87
C TYR A 38 29.59 22.90 30.82
N ARG A 39 28.34 23.00 31.29
CA ARG A 39 27.16 23.35 30.50
C ARG A 39 27.27 24.79 29.98
N LYS A 40 27.52 24.98 28.69
CA LYS A 40 27.27 26.25 28.00
C LYS A 40 26.09 26.09 27.06
N SER A 41 25.10 26.95 27.25
CA SER A 41 23.93 27.05 26.40
C SER A 41 24.34 27.24 24.94
N ALA A 42 23.66 26.56 24.01
CA ALA A 42 23.53 27.11 22.67
C ALA A 42 22.95 28.52 22.82
N SER A 43 23.53 29.52 22.18
CA SER A 43 22.99 30.87 22.17
C SER A 43 21.72 30.86 21.32
N VAL A 44 20.56 30.76 21.98
CA VAL A 44 19.25 30.95 21.35
C VAL A 44 19.30 32.26 20.57
N ALA A 45 19.13 32.18 19.24
CA ALA A 45 19.00 33.37 18.41
C ALA A 45 17.84 34.21 18.98
N PRO A 46 17.98 35.55 19.09
CA PRO A 46 17.01 36.37 19.80
C PRO A 46 15.64 36.22 19.13
N LEU A 47 14.71 35.58 19.85
CA LEU A 47 13.35 35.34 19.38
C LEU A 47 12.73 36.66 18.93
N LEU A 48 12.30 36.71 17.66
CA LEU A 48 11.52 37.83 17.13
C LEU A 48 10.32 38.07 18.06
N PRO A 49 10.18 39.27 18.67
CA PRO A 49 9.14 39.53 19.69
C PRO A 49 7.70 39.30 19.20
N ASN A 50 7.52 39.20 17.88
CA ASN A 50 6.23 39.09 17.20
C ASN A 50 5.88 37.65 16.79
N CYS A 51 6.70 36.62 17.06
CA CYS A 51 6.39 35.22 16.70
C CYS A 51 5.36 34.53 17.62
N ARG A 52 4.29 35.24 18.01
CA ARG A 52 3.14 34.68 18.73
C ARG A 52 1.87 35.38 18.29
N CYS A 53 0.80 34.62 18.06
CA CYS A 53 -0.54 35.18 17.97
C CYS A 53 -0.88 35.92 19.28
N ALA A 54 -1.55 37.07 19.20
CA ALA A 54 -2.48 37.43 20.26
C ALA A 54 -3.59 36.36 20.30
N THR A 55 -4.11 36.04 21.49
CA THR A 55 -4.96 34.86 21.70
C THR A 55 -6.25 34.88 20.87
N GLU A 56 -6.83 36.06 20.66
CA GLU A 56 -7.81 36.38 19.61
C GLU A 56 -7.80 37.90 19.40
N GLU A 57 -7.76 38.39 18.16
CA GLU A 57 -7.87 39.83 17.84
C GLU A 57 -9.28 40.18 17.37
N SER A 58 -10.10 40.67 18.29
CA SER A 58 -11.49 41.07 18.02
C SER A 58 -11.64 42.56 17.69
N PHE A 59 -12.12 42.87 16.48
CA PHE A 59 -12.43 44.23 16.04
C PHE A 59 -13.89 44.59 16.37
N ALA A 60 -14.08 45.61 17.20
CA ALA A 60 -15.37 46.02 17.73
C ALA A 60 -16.38 46.48 16.63
N PRO A 61 -17.70 46.35 16.85
CA PRO A 61 -18.73 46.72 15.89
C PRO A 61 -18.65 48.18 15.40
N GLY A 62 -18.25 49.11 16.28
CA GLY A 62 -18.10 50.54 15.95
C GLY A 62 -16.88 50.88 15.08
N LEU A 63 -15.99 49.93 14.80
CA LEU A 63 -14.80 50.18 13.98
C LEU A 63 -15.16 50.10 12.48
N THR A 64 -14.92 51.21 11.77
CA THR A 64 -15.29 51.40 10.35
C THR A 64 -14.24 50.90 9.37
N SER A 65 -12.99 50.73 9.79
CA SER A 65 -11.92 50.14 9.00
C SER A 65 -10.75 49.69 9.88
N GLY A 66 -9.95 48.75 9.40
CA GLY A 66 -8.76 48.25 10.09
C GLY A 66 -7.84 47.48 9.17
N VAL A 67 -6.65 47.13 9.67
CA VAL A 67 -5.62 46.36 8.95
C VAL A 67 -5.03 45.34 9.92
N PHE A 68 -4.87 44.10 9.49
CA PHE A 68 -4.14 43.06 10.24
C PHE A 68 -3.23 42.24 9.32
N LYS A 69 -2.37 41.42 9.93
CA LYS A 69 -1.17 40.85 9.33
C LYS A 69 -0.85 39.49 9.93
N SER A 70 -0.22 38.60 9.16
CA SER A 70 0.43 37.42 9.76
C SER A 70 1.53 37.87 10.74
N PRO A 71 1.71 37.18 11.88
CA PRO A 71 2.84 37.42 12.77
C PRO A 71 4.15 37.28 11.98
N GLY A 72 5.03 38.28 12.05
CA GLY A 72 6.28 38.35 11.27
C GLY A 72 6.26 39.37 10.11
N TYR A 73 5.12 39.56 9.43
CA TYR A 73 5.00 40.42 8.24
C TYR A 73 5.52 41.85 8.47
N PRO A 74 6.37 42.43 7.59
CA PRO A 74 6.69 41.97 6.23
C PRO A 74 7.95 41.09 6.13
N GLN A 75 8.50 40.61 7.24
CA GLN A 75 9.40 39.45 7.21
C GLN A 75 8.57 38.18 7.17
N ASN A 76 9.23 37.03 7.06
CA ASN A 76 8.56 35.74 7.05
C ASN A 76 7.73 35.53 8.33
N TYR A 77 6.70 34.70 8.25
CA TYR A 77 5.97 34.29 9.45
C TYR A 77 6.75 33.24 10.25
N CYS A 78 6.09 32.59 11.22
CA CYS A 78 6.72 31.66 12.14
C CYS A 78 5.91 30.35 12.16
N ASN A 79 6.56 29.22 12.41
CA ASN A 79 5.91 27.91 12.43
C ASN A 79 4.93 27.77 13.62
N ASN A 80 4.00 26.82 13.50
CA ASN A 80 3.04 26.41 14.53
C ASN A 80 2.11 27.53 15.04
N LEU A 81 1.74 28.47 14.16
CA LEU A 81 0.73 29.48 14.46
C LEU A 81 -0.69 28.93 14.29
N ASN A 82 -1.62 29.42 15.12
CA ASN A 82 -3.07 29.24 14.99
C ASN A 82 -3.72 30.55 15.43
N CYS A 83 -3.64 31.58 14.58
CA CYS A 83 -4.03 32.95 14.91
C CYS A 83 -5.46 33.25 14.43
N HIS A 84 -6.22 34.01 15.22
CA HIS A 84 -7.63 34.31 14.97
C HIS A 84 -7.90 35.81 14.99
N TRP A 85 -8.54 36.32 13.94
CA TRP A 85 -9.03 37.70 13.85
C TRP A 85 -10.54 37.70 13.62
N ASN A 86 -11.28 38.52 14.36
CA ASN A 86 -12.74 38.49 14.38
C ASN A 86 -13.31 39.90 14.19
N ILE A 87 -13.88 40.19 13.02
CA ILE A 87 -14.54 41.47 12.73
C ILE A 87 -16.02 41.33 13.09
N MET A 88 -16.40 41.84 14.27
CA MET A 88 -17.72 41.58 14.83
C MET A 88 -18.86 42.07 13.91
N PRO A 89 -19.96 41.29 13.80
CA PRO A 89 -21.14 41.69 13.04
C PRO A 89 -21.81 42.94 13.63
N LEU A 90 -22.49 43.72 12.79
CA LEU A 90 -23.28 44.89 13.20
C LEU A 90 -24.50 45.07 12.29
N GLU A 91 -25.68 45.19 12.90
CA GLU A 91 -26.95 45.45 12.21
C GLU A 91 -26.87 46.61 11.21
N ASN A 92 -27.60 46.50 10.10
CA ASN A 92 -27.67 47.51 9.04
C ASN A 92 -26.32 47.88 8.38
N SER A 93 -25.26 47.10 8.61
CA SER A 93 -23.94 47.28 7.99
C SER A 93 -23.39 45.95 7.45
N PHE A 94 -22.39 46.01 6.58
CA PHE A 94 -21.63 44.85 6.12
C PHE A 94 -20.13 45.16 6.09
N VAL A 95 -19.31 44.12 6.08
CA VAL A 95 -17.85 44.20 6.03
C VAL A 95 -17.39 43.79 4.64
N ALA A 96 -16.45 44.54 4.07
CA ALA A 96 -15.62 44.09 2.97
C ALA A 96 -14.17 44.00 3.44
N ALA A 97 -13.57 42.82 3.30
CA ALA A 97 -12.16 42.57 3.52
C ALA A 97 -11.45 42.41 2.18
N MET A 98 -10.24 42.98 2.07
CA MET A 98 -9.43 42.99 0.86
C MET A 98 -8.01 42.52 1.19
N LEU A 99 -7.55 41.52 0.45
CA LEU A 99 -6.22 40.97 0.58
C LEU A 99 -5.23 41.87 -0.17
N ASP A 100 -4.33 42.51 0.59
CA ASP A 100 -3.34 43.45 0.07
C ASP A 100 -2.12 42.70 -0.48
N PHE A 101 -1.69 41.65 0.25
CA PHE A 101 -0.56 40.77 -0.06
C PHE A 101 -0.83 39.37 0.52
N PHE A 102 -0.42 38.30 -0.16
CA PHE A 102 -0.53 36.93 0.32
C PHE A 102 0.49 35.97 -0.31
N GLU A 103 1.23 35.27 0.55
CA GLU A 103 2.23 34.27 0.24
C GLU A 103 2.43 33.32 1.44
N THR A 104 2.03 32.05 1.32
CA THR A 104 2.22 30.99 2.34
C THR A 104 2.72 29.70 1.70
N GLU A 105 3.09 28.68 2.49
CA GLU A 105 3.40 27.36 1.95
C GLU A 105 2.19 26.72 1.23
N HIS A 106 2.43 26.12 0.07
CA HIS A 106 1.38 25.63 -0.82
C HIS A 106 0.84 24.23 -0.41
N ARG A 107 -0.32 24.25 0.24
CA ARG A 107 -1.08 23.10 0.82
C ARG A 107 -0.53 22.59 2.16
N PHE A 108 0.07 23.45 2.96
CA PHE A 108 0.46 23.15 4.33
C PHE A 108 -0.02 24.28 5.24
N ASP A 109 0.45 25.51 4.98
CA ASP A 109 0.02 26.70 5.68
C ASP A 109 -1.20 27.37 5.04
N VAL A 110 -2.28 27.53 5.81
CA VAL A 110 -3.59 27.97 5.31
C VAL A 110 -4.13 29.21 6.03
N LEU A 111 -4.68 30.16 5.25
CA LEU A 111 -5.54 31.23 5.75
C LEU A 111 -6.99 30.92 5.39
N GLU A 112 -7.81 30.73 6.41
CA GLU A 112 -9.23 30.46 6.29
C GLU A 112 -10.03 31.74 6.50
N VAL A 113 -11.08 31.92 5.70
CA VAL A 113 -12.02 33.03 5.80
C VAL A 113 -13.39 32.47 6.15
N TYR A 114 -14.07 33.05 7.14
CA TYR A 114 -15.40 32.67 7.58
C TYR A 114 -16.32 33.90 7.57
N GLN A 115 -17.53 33.76 7.02
CA GLN A 115 -18.62 34.71 7.20
C GLN A 115 -19.31 34.44 8.55
N THR A 116 -19.57 35.48 9.35
CA THR A 116 -20.12 35.32 10.72
C THR A 116 -21.46 36.03 10.88
N TRP A 117 -22.36 35.49 11.71
CA TRP A 117 -23.74 35.99 11.86
C TRP A 117 -24.34 35.71 13.25
N TRP A 118 -25.18 36.60 13.77
CA TRP A 118 -25.85 36.44 15.07
C TRP A 118 -27.09 35.54 15.00
N ASN A 119 -27.14 34.53 15.86
CA ASN A 119 -28.31 33.70 16.13
C ASN A 119 -28.63 33.73 17.63
N GLY A 120 -29.44 34.71 18.05
CA GLY A 120 -29.70 34.94 19.47
C GLY A 120 -28.45 35.45 20.19
N SER A 121 -27.94 34.67 21.15
CA SER A 121 -26.68 34.95 21.85
C SER A 121 -25.42 34.52 21.10
N ASP A 122 -25.57 33.69 20.07
CA ASP A 122 -24.47 32.88 19.53
C ASP A 122 -24.05 33.39 18.15
N ILE A 123 -22.76 33.23 17.80
CA ILE A 123 -22.24 33.61 16.48
C ILE A 123 -22.08 32.33 15.64
N LEU A 124 -22.91 32.20 14.61
CA LEU A 124 -22.77 31.18 13.57
C LEU A 124 -21.65 31.58 12.60
N THR A 125 -20.95 30.58 12.04
CA THR A 125 -19.87 30.77 11.08
C THR A 125 -20.06 29.87 9.85
N ALA A 126 -19.65 30.35 8.67
CA ALA A 126 -19.62 29.58 7.42
C ALA A 126 -18.31 29.87 6.69
N ARG A 127 -17.50 28.84 6.38
CA ARG A 127 -16.16 29.00 5.80
C ARG A 127 -16.24 29.48 4.34
N GLN A 128 -16.02 30.74 4.09
CA GLN A 128 -16.10 31.35 2.76
C GLN A 128 -14.92 30.95 1.83
N ALA A 129 -13.72 30.76 2.38
CA ALA A 129 -12.54 30.38 1.59
C ALA A 129 -11.46 29.69 2.44
N VAL A 130 -10.58 28.94 1.76
CA VAL A 130 -9.31 28.43 2.28
C VAL A 130 -8.23 28.83 1.26
N LEU A 131 -7.20 29.54 1.72
CA LEU A 131 -6.18 30.18 0.89
C LEU A 131 -4.80 29.63 1.26
N HIS A 132 -3.96 29.30 0.28
CA HIS A 132 -2.58 28.84 0.49
C HIS A 132 -1.70 29.11 -0.73
N GLY A 133 -0.37 29.17 -0.57
CA GLY A 133 0.55 29.45 -1.67
C GLY A 133 0.72 30.94 -1.96
N THR A 134 1.22 31.27 -3.15
CA THR A 134 1.33 32.64 -3.68
C THR A 134 0.04 33.08 -4.38
N PHE A 135 -0.35 34.35 -4.25
CA PHE A 135 -1.54 34.91 -4.93
C PHE A 135 -1.52 34.80 -6.47
N ASP A 136 -2.40 33.97 -7.04
CA ASP A 136 -2.78 34.01 -8.46
C ASP A 136 -4.26 34.43 -8.58
N PRO A 137 -4.58 35.58 -9.23
CA PRO A 137 -5.95 36.07 -9.33
C PRO A 137 -6.89 35.12 -10.08
N ARG A 138 -6.38 34.21 -10.92
CA ARG A 138 -7.21 33.23 -11.65
C ARG A 138 -7.79 32.18 -10.71
N THR A 139 -6.99 31.68 -9.77
CA THR A 139 -7.40 30.59 -8.86
C THR A 139 -7.97 31.09 -7.54
N MET A 140 -7.48 32.23 -7.04
CA MET A 140 -7.67 32.67 -5.65
C MET A 140 -8.54 33.93 -5.54
N GLU A 141 -9.46 33.99 -4.58
CA GLU A 141 -10.26 35.18 -4.26
C GLU A 141 -9.40 36.27 -3.59
N ARG A 142 -9.72 37.55 -3.84
CA ARG A 142 -9.02 38.72 -3.26
C ARG A 142 -9.90 39.54 -2.32
N GLN A 143 -11.22 39.53 -2.52
CA GLN A 143 -12.17 40.29 -1.70
C GLN A 143 -13.22 39.37 -1.06
N PHE A 144 -13.57 39.65 0.19
CA PHE A 144 -14.52 38.86 0.97
C PHE A 144 -15.56 39.80 1.57
N PHE A 145 -16.84 39.53 1.31
CA PHE A 145 -17.96 40.37 1.74
C PHE A 145 -18.85 39.62 2.73
N SER A 146 -19.22 40.25 3.83
CA SER A 146 -20.28 39.74 4.70
C SER A 146 -21.67 40.16 4.19
N SER A 147 -22.70 39.54 4.78
CA SER A 147 -24.10 39.95 4.62
C SER A 147 -24.44 41.16 5.50
N VAL A 148 -25.55 41.85 5.19
CA VAL A 148 -26.02 43.00 6.00
C VAL A 148 -26.45 42.54 7.38
N GLY A 149 -25.67 42.86 8.42
CA GLY A 149 -25.81 42.34 9.77
C GLY A 149 -24.74 41.32 10.17
N GLY A 150 -23.92 40.87 9.21
CA GLY A 150 -22.87 39.86 9.35
C GLY A 150 -21.45 40.44 9.49
N GLY A 151 -20.57 39.65 10.08
CA GLY A 151 -19.14 39.92 10.23
C GLY A 151 -18.27 38.99 9.37
N LEU A 152 -16.96 39.04 9.60
CA LEU A 152 -15.97 38.13 9.01
C LEU A 152 -14.97 37.70 10.08
N GLN A 153 -14.58 36.42 10.09
CA GLN A 153 -13.51 35.87 10.91
C GLN A 153 -12.42 35.26 10.02
N PHE A 154 -11.18 35.42 10.41
CA PHE A 154 -10.00 34.92 9.71
C PHE A 154 -9.17 34.05 10.64
N ARG A 155 -8.72 32.91 10.15
CA ARG A 155 -7.89 31.97 10.91
C ARG A 155 -6.66 31.59 10.10
N PHE A 156 -5.47 31.87 10.61
CA PHE A 156 -4.21 31.45 10.00
C PHE A 156 -3.61 30.29 10.76
N ILE A 157 -3.35 29.18 10.07
CA ILE A 157 -2.73 27.97 10.60
C ILE A 157 -1.41 27.75 9.85
N SER A 158 -0.33 27.47 10.58
CA SER A 158 0.91 26.96 10.01
C SER A 158 1.41 25.70 10.71
N ASP A 159 2.11 24.84 9.97
CA ASP A 159 2.63 23.57 10.49
C ASP A 159 4.03 23.73 11.13
N ASN A 160 4.85 22.67 11.22
CA ASN A 160 6.18 22.72 11.83
C ASN A 160 7.34 22.96 10.83
N THR A 161 7.05 23.22 9.56
CA THR A 161 8.02 23.34 8.44
C THR A 161 8.05 24.74 7.79
N ASP A 162 9.02 24.95 6.88
CA ASP A 162 9.12 25.95 5.80
C ASP A 162 8.46 27.36 5.95
N SER A 163 8.72 28.09 7.04
CA SER A 163 8.46 29.55 7.12
C SER A 163 9.45 30.43 6.32
N ASP A 164 9.71 30.07 5.06
CA ASP A 164 10.46 30.93 4.12
C ASP A 164 9.58 31.96 3.38
N PHE A 165 8.28 32.01 3.72
CA PHE A 165 7.26 32.83 3.06
C PHE A 165 6.85 34.08 3.86
N HIS A 166 6.61 35.21 3.17
CA HIS A 166 6.31 36.51 3.79
C HIS A 166 4.96 36.59 4.53
N GLY A 167 4.00 35.70 4.24
CA GLY A 167 2.67 35.69 4.86
C GLY A 167 1.70 36.67 4.19
N PHE A 168 0.93 37.44 4.98
CA PHE A 168 -0.14 38.26 4.44
C PHE A 168 -0.38 39.59 5.16
N GLN A 169 -1.00 40.52 4.42
CA GLN A 169 -1.64 41.72 4.96
C GLN A 169 -3.07 41.80 4.42
N LEU A 170 -4.03 42.10 5.30
CA LEU A 170 -5.43 42.28 4.95
C LEU A 170 -5.96 43.61 5.51
N THR A 171 -6.66 44.36 4.67
CA THR A 171 -7.36 45.61 5.01
C THR A 171 -8.86 45.38 4.95
N PHE A 172 -9.63 45.85 5.94
CA PHE A 172 -11.10 45.77 5.92
C PHE A 172 -11.77 47.15 6.07
N ARG A 173 -13.00 47.24 5.57
CA ARG A 173 -13.90 48.40 5.72
C ARG A 173 -15.32 47.94 6.01
N ARG A 174 -16.07 48.75 6.77
CA ARG A 174 -17.48 48.53 7.11
C ARG A 174 -18.34 49.57 6.39
N TYR A 175 -19.34 49.11 5.65
CA TYR A 175 -20.25 49.93 4.85
C TYR A 175 -21.68 49.87 5.42
N SER A 176 -22.46 50.94 5.24
CA SER A 176 -23.90 50.90 5.54
C SER A 176 -24.62 50.08 4.48
N LYS A 177 -25.73 49.41 4.84
CA LYS A 177 -26.66 48.77 3.89
C LYS A 177 -27.18 49.71 2.81
N ASP A 178 -27.17 51.02 3.08
CA ASP A 178 -27.69 52.06 2.19
C ASP A 178 -26.63 52.59 1.20
N ASP A 179 -25.37 52.13 1.31
CA ASP A 179 -24.32 52.40 0.32
C ASP A 179 -24.65 51.67 -0.99
N ARG A 180 -24.63 52.42 -2.11
CA ARG A 180 -24.91 51.90 -3.45
C ARG A 180 -23.65 51.59 -4.26
N SER A 181 -22.48 51.96 -3.75
CA SER A 181 -21.18 51.78 -4.43
C SER A 181 -20.58 50.38 -4.21
N ASN A 182 -21.07 49.65 -3.21
CA ASN A 182 -20.67 48.28 -2.88
C ASN A 182 -21.93 47.43 -2.67
N SER A 183 -21.85 46.12 -2.92
CA SER A 183 -22.95 45.20 -2.62
C SER A 183 -22.53 44.16 -1.58
N PRO A 184 -23.33 43.93 -0.52
CA PRO A 184 -23.10 42.86 0.43
C PRO A 184 -23.35 41.49 -0.21
N CYS A 185 -22.85 40.43 0.42
CA CYS A 185 -23.36 39.10 0.13
C CYS A 185 -24.82 38.96 0.62
N PRO A 186 -25.64 38.12 -0.02
CA PRO A 186 -26.92 37.72 0.56
C PRO A 186 -26.74 36.93 1.88
N LEU A 187 -27.84 36.61 2.56
CA LEU A 187 -27.79 35.77 3.76
C LEU A 187 -27.23 34.38 3.39
N PRO A 188 -26.28 33.82 4.16
CA PRO A 188 -25.63 32.56 3.79
C PRO A 188 -26.46 31.33 4.21
N PHE A 189 -27.16 31.38 5.35
CA PHE A 189 -27.86 30.22 5.90
C PHE A 189 -29.28 30.08 5.34
N HIS A 190 -29.57 28.90 4.80
CA HIS A 190 -30.87 28.51 4.27
C HIS A 190 -31.29 27.13 4.83
N ARG A 191 -32.59 26.85 4.85
CA ARG A 191 -33.13 25.53 5.15
C ARG A 191 -34.06 25.09 4.02
N ALA A 192 -33.76 23.92 3.47
CA ALA A 192 -34.57 23.24 2.48
C ALA A 192 -35.91 22.77 3.05
N SER A 193 -36.87 22.55 2.18
CA SER A 193 -38.18 21.99 2.50
C SER A 193 -38.71 21.17 1.33
N SER A 194 -39.83 20.47 1.53
CA SER A 194 -40.54 19.77 0.45
C SER A 194 -41.11 20.69 -0.65
N GLN A 195 -41.05 22.02 -0.48
CA GLN A 195 -41.35 22.99 -1.53
C GLN A 195 -40.06 23.54 -2.14
N VAL A 196 -40.05 23.70 -3.46
CA VAL A 196 -38.92 24.27 -4.20
C VAL A 196 -38.76 25.75 -3.84
N GLN A 197 -37.58 26.08 -3.33
CA GLN A 197 -37.13 27.42 -2.96
C GLN A 197 -36.06 27.89 -3.97
N SER A 198 -35.63 29.14 -3.90
CA SER A 198 -34.57 29.69 -4.76
C SER A 198 -33.54 30.44 -3.93
N LEU A 199 -32.26 30.26 -4.25
CA LEU A 199 -31.20 31.08 -3.66
C LEU A 199 -31.28 32.52 -4.21
N PRO A 200 -30.93 33.53 -3.40
CA PRO A 200 -30.90 34.91 -3.83
C PRO A 200 -29.84 35.15 -4.93
N VAL A 201 -30.13 36.10 -5.81
CA VAL A 201 -29.25 36.49 -6.92
C VAL A 201 -28.27 37.57 -6.46
N LEU A 202 -26.98 37.46 -6.82
CA LEU A 202 -25.99 38.51 -6.58
C LEU A 202 -26.39 39.84 -7.25
N SER A 203 -26.04 40.95 -6.60
CA SER A 203 -26.28 42.31 -7.10
C SER A 203 -25.48 42.61 -8.38
N PRO A 204 -26.02 43.38 -9.34
CA PRO A 204 -25.25 43.92 -10.47
C PRO A 204 -24.05 44.78 -10.06
N ASN A 205 -24.06 45.34 -8.83
CA ASN A 205 -22.95 46.12 -8.26
C ASN A 205 -22.06 45.27 -7.35
N PHE A 206 -21.95 43.96 -7.59
CA PHE A 206 -21.02 43.06 -6.90
C PHE A 206 -19.64 43.09 -7.59
N HIS A 207 -18.56 42.94 -6.82
CA HIS A 207 -17.19 43.15 -7.32
C HIS A 207 -16.63 41.95 -8.08
N PHE A 208 -15.47 42.12 -8.71
CA PHE A 208 -14.67 41.03 -9.26
C PHE A 208 -13.72 40.45 -8.20
N ASP A 209 -13.30 39.21 -8.45
CA ASP A 209 -12.38 38.43 -7.61
C ASP A 209 -12.87 38.30 -6.15
N SER A 210 -14.19 38.19 -6.00
CA SER A 210 -14.90 38.13 -4.72
C SER A 210 -15.89 36.97 -4.65
N SER A 211 -16.15 36.44 -3.47
CA SER A 211 -17.09 35.32 -3.29
C SER A 211 -18.25 35.63 -2.34
N CYS A 212 -19.28 34.79 -2.41
CA CYS A 212 -20.33 34.63 -1.41
C CYS A 212 -20.60 33.14 -1.18
N ILE A 213 -20.93 32.76 0.06
CA ILE A 213 -21.25 31.39 0.46
C ILE A 213 -22.74 31.26 0.79
N PHE A 214 -23.30 30.10 0.45
CA PHE A 214 -24.59 29.62 0.96
C PHE A 214 -24.40 28.25 1.62
N SER A 215 -24.99 28.04 2.80
CA SER A 215 -25.15 26.75 3.45
C SER A 215 -26.63 26.41 3.50
N ILE A 216 -27.02 25.27 2.97
CA ILE A 216 -28.40 24.79 2.90
C ILE A 216 -28.52 23.53 3.76
N ASP A 217 -29.33 23.59 4.81
CA ASP A 217 -29.61 22.44 5.69
C ASP A 217 -30.93 21.75 5.28
N ALA A 218 -31.01 20.42 5.42
CA ALA A 218 -32.22 19.61 5.25
C ALA A 218 -32.39 18.62 6.43
N SER A 219 -33.45 17.81 6.43
CA SER A 219 -33.61 16.66 7.35
C SER A 219 -33.18 15.32 6.76
N SER A 220 -33.05 15.23 5.43
CA SER A 220 -32.49 14.05 4.74
C SER A 220 -31.37 14.42 3.76
N ALA A 221 -31.69 15.10 2.65
CA ALA A 221 -30.71 15.62 1.70
C ALA A 221 -31.23 16.88 0.98
N VAL A 222 -30.33 17.61 0.34
CA VAL A 222 -30.63 18.79 -0.49
C VAL A 222 -30.50 18.41 -1.96
N ASN A 223 -31.56 18.57 -2.75
CA ASN A 223 -31.45 18.64 -4.21
C ASN A 223 -31.33 20.10 -4.63
N LEU A 224 -30.21 20.46 -5.25
CA LEU A 224 -29.94 21.75 -5.84
C LEU A 224 -29.99 21.64 -7.38
N THR A 225 -30.87 22.41 -7.99
CA THR A 225 -31.04 22.47 -9.46
C THR A 225 -30.59 23.81 -10.01
N ILE A 226 -29.64 23.78 -10.93
CA ILE A 226 -29.20 24.93 -11.73
C ILE A 226 -30.16 25.04 -12.93
N VAL A 227 -31.13 25.95 -12.84
CA VAL A 227 -32.19 26.13 -13.85
C VAL A 227 -31.79 27.15 -14.92
N ARG A 228 -31.00 28.17 -14.54
CA ARG A 228 -30.45 29.16 -15.48
C ARG A 228 -29.02 29.50 -15.10
N PHE A 229 -28.16 29.64 -16.10
CA PHE A 229 -26.82 30.19 -15.96
C PHE A 229 -26.48 30.99 -17.23
N ARG A 230 -26.16 32.28 -17.07
CA ARG A 230 -25.90 33.24 -18.15
C ARG A 230 -24.86 34.29 -17.70
N SER A 231 -23.71 33.82 -17.22
CA SER A 231 -22.57 34.67 -16.84
C SER A 231 -21.31 34.25 -17.59
N SER A 232 -20.48 35.23 -17.92
CA SER A 232 -19.11 35.01 -18.40
C SER A 232 -18.07 35.13 -17.27
N THR A 233 -18.49 35.52 -16.07
CA THR A 233 -17.62 35.97 -14.96
C THR A 233 -17.86 35.25 -13.63
N LEU A 234 -18.98 34.54 -13.48
CA LEU A 234 -19.32 33.76 -12.29
C LEU A 234 -18.78 32.33 -12.38
N SER A 235 -18.24 31.82 -11.28
CA SER A 235 -18.00 30.40 -11.04
C SER A 235 -18.90 29.90 -9.90
N ILE A 236 -19.33 28.64 -9.99
CA ILE A 236 -20.11 27.95 -8.96
C ILE A 236 -19.34 26.71 -8.55
N LYS A 237 -19.13 26.50 -7.25
CA LYS A 237 -18.63 25.24 -6.68
C LYS A 237 -19.65 24.75 -5.65
N ILE A 238 -20.03 23.48 -5.73
CA ILE A 238 -21.03 22.85 -4.86
C ILE A 238 -20.35 21.72 -4.08
N PHE A 239 -20.47 21.71 -2.77
CA PHE A 239 -19.89 20.71 -1.88
C PHE A 239 -20.94 20.22 -0.87
N GLU A 240 -20.74 19.06 -0.26
CA GLU A 240 -21.31 18.80 1.07
C GLU A 240 -20.59 19.68 2.10
N THR A 241 -21.36 20.27 3.02
CA THR A 241 -20.82 21.26 3.97
C THR A 241 -19.81 20.63 4.92
N GLU A 242 -19.99 19.36 5.28
CA GLU A 242 -19.12 18.60 6.17
C GLU A 242 -17.73 18.45 5.53
N ASN A 243 -17.68 17.94 4.30
CA ASN A 243 -16.47 17.85 3.47
C ASN A 243 -15.80 19.22 3.27
N PHE A 244 -16.60 20.27 3.13
CA PHE A 244 -16.14 21.65 2.94
C PHE A 244 -15.87 22.42 4.25
N GLN A 245 -16.05 21.82 5.43
CA GLN A 245 -15.61 22.38 6.73
C GLN A 245 -14.34 21.74 7.27
N VAL A 246 -14.04 20.47 6.94
CA VAL A 246 -12.78 19.79 7.32
C VAL A 246 -11.57 20.43 6.61
N HIS A 247 -10.41 20.50 7.28
CA HIS A 247 -9.15 20.90 6.62
C HIS A 247 -8.62 19.71 5.77
N SER A 248 -8.90 19.69 4.46
CA SER A 248 -8.45 18.60 3.57
C SER A 248 -8.06 19.10 2.18
N PHE A 249 -6.84 18.77 1.76
CA PHE A 249 -6.31 19.10 0.43
C PHE A 249 -6.88 18.22 -0.71
N ARG A 250 -7.81 17.30 -0.38
CA ARG A 250 -8.51 16.42 -1.34
C ARG A 250 -9.98 16.83 -1.59
N GLN A 251 -10.44 17.98 -1.08
CA GLN A 251 -11.81 18.47 -1.30
C GLN A 251 -12.20 18.53 -2.78
N ARG A 252 -13.09 17.62 -3.19
CA ARG A 252 -13.77 17.65 -4.50
C ARG A 252 -15.16 18.29 -4.34
N PRO A 253 -15.57 19.22 -5.23
CA PRO A 253 -16.94 19.66 -5.30
C PRO A 253 -17.80 18.62 -6.05
N LEU A 254 -18.99 18.30 -5.52
CA LEU A 254 -20.01 17.46 -6.16
C LEU A 254 -20.37 17.96 -7.57
N ALA A 255 -20.32 19.29 -7.78
CA ALA A 255 -20.41 19.89 -9.10
C ALA A 255 -19.69 21.25 -9.14
N LYS A 256 -19.17 21.61 -10.32
CA LYS A 256 -18.44 22.86 -10.55
C LYS A 256 -18.74 23.44 -11.93
N ILE A 257 -18.92 24.75 -12.01
CA ILE A 257 -18.98 25.54 -13.25
C ILE A 257 -17.88 26.61 -13.15
N GLU A 258 -17.03 26.71 -14.16
CA GLU A 258 -16.01 27.77 -14.24
C GLU A 258 -16.49 28.99 -15.03
N ALA A 259 -15.94 30.16 -14.68
CA ALA A 259 -16.27 31.41 -15.37
C ALA A 259 -15.91 31.32 -16.86
N GLY A 260 -16.85 31.67 -17.73
CA GLY A 260 -16.73 31.57 -19.18
C GLY A 260 -17.26 30.27 -19.80
N ILE A 261 -17.55 29.23 -19.00
CA ILE A 261 -18.18 28.00 -19.48
C ILE A 261 -19.71 28.17 -19.47
N SER A 262 -20.36 27.86 -20.60
CA SER A 262 -21.82 27.77 -20.70
C SER A 262 -22.26 26.30 -20.64
N PRO A 263 -22.74 25.79 -19.49
CA PRO A 263 -23.14 24.40 -19.36
C PRO A 263 -24.46 24.09 -20.07
N THR A 264 -24.69 22.82 -20.40
CA THR A 264 -26.02 22.28 -20.70
C THR A 264 -26.88 22.27 -19.43
N LEU A 265 -28.11 22.78 -19.51
CA LEU A 265 -29.01 22.94 -18.36
C LEU A 265 -30.35 22.21 -18.58
N PRO A 266 -31.04 21.78 -17.51
CA PRO A 266 -30.68 21.95 -16.10
C PRO A 266 -29.61 20.96 -15.63
N ILE A 267 -28.86 21.35 -14.58
CA ILE A 267 -28.00 20.45 -13.80
C ILE A 267 -28.69 20.24 -12.45
N SER A 268 -28.83 18.99 -12.00
CA SER A 268 -29.35 18.66 -10.66
C SER A 268 -28.25 17.97 -9.86
N VAL A 269 -28.08 18.36 -8.60
CA VAL A 269 -27.09 17.80 -7.67
C VAL A 269 -27.81 17.46 -6.37
N VAL A 270 -27.72 16.21 -5.90
CA VAL A 270 -28.31 15.78 -4.64
C VAL A 270 -27.17 15.51 -3.65
N SER A 271 -27.21 16.13 -2.47
CA SER A 271 -26.21 15.85 -1.42
C SER A 271 -26.37 14.43 -0.87
N ARG A 272 -25.25 13.82 -0.46
CA ARG A 272 -25.25 12.57 0.30
C ARG A 272 -25.64 12.82 1.76
N THR A 273 -25.13 13.90 2.33
CA THR A 273 -25.38 14.37 3.70
C THR A 273 -26.63 15.24 3.81
N GLN A 274 -26.95 15.64 5.04
CA GLN A 274 -28.08 16.53 5.36
C GLN A 274 -27.82 18.00 5.01
N SER A 275 -26.62 18.39 4.56
CA SER A 275 -26.32 19.79 4.27
C SER A 275 -25.41 20.00 3.05
N LEU A 276 -25.65 21.09 2.33
CA LEU A 276 -24.97 21.39 1.07
C LEU A 276 -24.50 22.85 1.07
N THR A 277 -23.23 23.05 0.71
CA THR A 277 -22.62 24.37 0.56
C THR A 277 -22.46 24.74 -0.91
N VAL A 278 -22.91 25.94 -1.27
CA VAL A 278 -22.69 26.57 -2.58
C VAL A 278 -21.75 27.76 -2.41
N LEU A 279 -20.58 27.71 -3.03
CA LEU A 279 -19.67 28.84 -3.16
C LEU A 279 -19.85 29.48 -4.53
N LEU A 280 -20.25 30.76 -4.54
CA LEU A 280 -20.27 31.60 -5.73
C LEU A 280 -19.04 32.50 -5.72
N SER A 281 -18.24 32.48 -6.78
CA SER A 281 -17.04 33.33 -6.91
C SER A 281 -17.07 34.09 -8.23
N THR A 282 -16.92 35.41 -8.20
CA THR A 282 -16.70 36.23 -9.41
C THR A 282 -15.21 36.22 -9.77
N LYS A 283 -14.92 36.22 -11.07
CA LYS A 283 -13.56 36.32 -11.61
C LYS A 283 -13.53 37.30 -12.77
N GLN A 284 -12.48 38.13 -12.83
CA GLN A 284 -12.22 38.91 -14.04
C GLN A 284 -11.81 37.98 -15.18
N THR A 285 -12.44 38.13 -16.36
CA THR A 285 -12.11 37.35 -17.57
C THR A 285 -11.67 38.26 -18.72
N PRO A 286 -10.96 37.76 -19.75
CA PRO A 286 -10.51 38.56 -20.90
C PRO A 286 -11.63 39.26 -21.69
N PHE A 287 -12.87 38.83 -21.49
CA PHE A 287 -14.07 39.37 -22.16
C PHE A 287 -14.93 40.27 -21.26
N SER A 288 -14.60 40.40 -19.97
CA SER A 288 -15.39 41.15 -18.99
C SER A 288 -15.12 42.67 -19.04
N SER A 289 -16.16 43.48 -19.26
CA SER A 289 -16.05 44.93 -19.50
C SER A 289 -16.11 45.77 -18.22
N GLY A 290 -15.33 45.40 -17.19
CA GLY A 290 -15.13 46.20 -15.98
C GLY A 290 -16.34 46.39 -15.05
N HIS A 291 -17.48 45.78 -15.36
CA HIS A 291 -18.66 45.65 -14.50
C HIS A 291 -19.17 44.20 -14.59
N PHE A 292 -19.79 43.68 -13.53
CA PHE A 292 -20.44 42.36 -13.53
C PHE A 292 -21.51 42.30 -14.64
N ASP A 293 -21.70 41.12 -15.26
CA ASP A 293 -22.41 40.95 -16.54
C ASP A 293 -23.72 41.78 -16.61
N SER A 294 -23.77 42.79 -17.49
CA SER A 294 -24.82 43.81 -17.50
C SER A 294 -26.14 43.30 -18.09
N VAL A 295 -26.86 42.49 -17.34
CA VAL A 295 -28.13 41.88 -17.75
C VAL A 295 -29.28 42.90 -17.76
N LEU A 296 -30.21 42.74 -18.70
CA LEU A 296 -31.42 43.55 -18.81
C LEU A 296 -32.24 43.54 -17.50
N PRO A 297 -32.77 44.69 -17.04
CA PRO A 297 -33.56 44.78 -15.81
C PRO A 297 -34.70 43.75 -15.77
N GLY A 298 -34.67 42.86 -14.78
CA GLY A 298 -35.68 41.81 -14.58
C GLY A 298 -35.26 40.40 -15.04
N SER A 299 -34.10 40.22 -15.68
CA SER A 299 -33.51 38.89 -15.92
C SER A 299 -32.41 38.56 -14.92
N ALA A 300 -32.47 37.36 -14.33
CA ALA A 300 -31.43 36.89 -13.41
C ALA A 300 -30.23 36.26 -14.16
N VAL A 301 -29.01 36.60 -13.73
CA VAL A 301 -27.73 36.08 -14.23
C VAL A 301 -27.64 34.55 -14.06
N TYR A 302 -28.14 34.06 -12.93
CA TYR A 302 -28.32 32.64 -12.65
C TYR A 302 -29.67 32.40 -11.98
N GLU A 303 -30.12 31.15 -11.95
CA GLU A 303 -31.27 30.70 -11.17
C GLU A 303 -30.93 29.34 -10.55
N LEU A 304 -30.71 29.35 -9.23
CA LEU A 304 -30.43 28.17 -8.41
C LEU A 304 -31.66 27.89 -7.57
N GLN A 305 -32.30 26.75 -7.81
CA GLN A 305 -33.45 26.28 -7.05
C GLN A 305 -33.02 25.14 -6.13
N PHE A 306 -33.59 25.05 -4.92
CA PHE A 306 -33.29 23.96 -3.99
C PHE A 306 -34.55 23.42 -3.33
N ALA A 307 -34.54 22.13 -3.00
CA ALA A 307 -35.60 21.44 -2.27
C ALA A 307 -35.01 20.31 -1.42
N GLU A 308 -35.79 19.84 -0.45
CA GLU A 308 -35.47 18.63 0.30
C GLU A 308 -35.71 17.39 -0.57
N ALA A 309 -34.78 16.44 -0.50
CA ALA A 309 -34.79 15.18 -1.22
C ALA A 309 -34.44 14.01 -0.28
N GLN A 310 -34.64 12.78 -0.77
CA GLN A 310 -34.13 11.58 -0.12
C GLN A 310 -32.63 11.45 -0.41
N SER A 311 -31.81 11.19 0.61
CA SER A 311 -30.37 10.94 0.41
C SER A 311 -30.14 9.71 -0.50
N PRO A 312 -29.22 9.80 -1.48
CA PRO A 312 -28.82 8.65 -2.30
C PRO A 312 -28.02 7.59 -1.51
N CYS A 313 -27.73 7.83 -0.23
CA CYS A 313 -27.01 6.92 0.66
C CYS A 313 -27.87 5.87 1.35
N ALA A 314 -29.16 5.79 1.01
CA ALA A 314 -29.99 4.67 1.45
C ALA A 314 -29.41 3.34 0.92
N CYS A 315 -29.09 2.42 1.82
CA CYS A 315 -28.64 1.08 1.44
C CYS A 315 -29.68 0.38 0.55
N PRO A 316 -29.26 -0.40 -0.47
CA PRO A 316 -30.19 -1.13 -1.34
C PRO A 316 -31.11 -2.07 -0.55
N ALA A 317 -32.33 -2.25 -1.04
CA ALA A 317 -33.34 -3.07 -0.37
C ALA A 317 -32.91 -4.53 -0.23
N SER A 318 -33.16 -5.10 0.96
CA SER A 318 -32.83 -6.48 1.33
C SER A 318 -34.07 -7.16 1.93
N PRO A 319 -34.37 -8.42 1.58
CA PRO A 319 -33.66 -9.30 0.64
C PRO A 319 -33.93 -8.95 -0.83
N LEU A 320 -32.93 -9.17 -1.68
CA LEU A 320 -33.02 -9.04 -3.14
C LEU A 320 -33.51 -10.36 -3.76
N VAL A 321 -34.81 -10.44 -4.06
CA VAL A 321 -35.42 -11.64 -4.66
C VAL A 321 -35.26 -11.62 -6.18
N VAL A 322 -34.56 -12.61 -6.73
CA VAL A 322 -34.23 -12.74 -8.16
C VAL A 322 -35.19 -13.71 -8.84
N SER A 323 -35.93 -13.24 -9.84
CA SER A 323 -36.85 -14.08 -10.60
C SER A 323 -36.14 -14.92 -11.66
N ARG A 324 -36.68 -16.10 -11.96
CA ARG A 324 -36.08 -17.07 -12.91
C ARG A 324 -36.04 -16.60 -14.36
N SER A 325 -36.76 -15.52 -14.70
CA SER A 325 -36.91 -14.97 -16.05
C SER A 325 -36.27 -13.60 -16.25
N ARG A 326 -35.79 -12.94 -15.19
CA ARG A 326 -35.37 -11.53 -15.24
C ARG A 326 -34.24 -11.24 -14.26
N ALA A 327 -33.17 -10.63 -14.75
CA ALA A 327 -32.11 -10.09 -13.92
C ALA A 327 -32.60 -8.92 -13.05
N VAL A 328 -32.10 -8.83 -11.83
CA VAL A 328 -32.34 -7.72 -10.89
C VAL A 328 -31.05 -6.92 -10.76
N PHE A 329 -31.15 -5.59 -10.80
CA PHE A 329 -30.01 -4.69 -10.69
C PHE A 329 -29.88 -4.14 -9.27
N THR A 330 -28.64 -3.90 -8.83
CA THR A 330 -28.31 -3.29 -7.53
C THR A 330 -26.97 -2.54 -7.65
N THR A 331 -26.85 -1.43 -6.94
CA THR A 331 -25.74 -0.46 -7.09
C THR A 331 -25.23 -0.01 -5.73
N SER A 332 -24.04 0.61 -5.69
CA SER A 332 -23.61 1.33 -4.50
C SER A 332 -24.58 2.48 -4.18
N PRO A 333 -24.78 2.82 -2.90
CA PRO A 333 -25.43 4.09 -2.55
C PRO A 333 -24.59 5.23 -3.13
N GLY A 334 -25.23 6.20 -3.80
CA GLY A 334 -24.57 7.27 -4.56
C GLY A 334 -24.33 7.02 -6.06
N PHE A 335 -24.42 5.79 -6.57
CA PHE A 335 -24.30 5.51 -8.01
C PHE A 335 -25.41 6.20 -8.84
N PRO A 336 -25.15 6.76 -10.05
CA PRO A 336 -23.92 6.71 -10.86
C PRO A 336 -22.93 7.86 -10.61
N THR A 337 -23.14 8.67 -9.57
CA THR A 337 -22.17 9.64 -9.07
C THR A 337 -21.20 8.96 -8.10
N GLU A 338 -20.38 9.73 -7.38
CA GLU A 338 -19.52 9.20 -6.32
C GLU A 338 -20.35 8.46 -5.25
N TYR A 339 -19.89 7.29 -4.79
CA TYR A 339 -20.59 6.53 -3.75
C TYR A 339 -20.57 7.23 -2.39
N CYS A 340 -21.38 6.78 -1.44
CA CYS A 340 -21.36 7.31 -0.09
C CYS A 340 -20.24 6.72 0.76
N ASP A 341 -19.48 7.60 1.42
CA ASP A 341 -18.57 7.25 2.50
C ASP A 341 -19.34 6.65 3.69
N SER A 342 -18.62 6.09 4.67
CA SER A 342 -19.17 5.54 5.90
C SER A 342 -20.20 4.40 5.71
N ALA A 343 -20.32 3.84 4.51
CA ALA A 343 -21.38 2.91 4.15
C ALA A 343 -21.12 1.52 4.76
N ASN A 344 -22.17 0.89 5.28
CA ASN A 344 -22.14 -0.50 5.75
C ASN A 344 -23.45 -1.20 5.34
N CYS A 345 -23.58 -1.43 4.05
CA CYS A 345 -24.81 -1.87 3.42
C CYS A 345 -24.76 -3.37 3.10
N SER A 346 -25.35 -4.20 3.98
CA SER A 346 -25.46 -5.65 3.80
C SER A 346 -26.82 -6.06 3.21
N MET A 347 -26.80 -6.89 2.17
CA MET A 347 -28.01 -7.48 1.58
C MET A 347 -27.88 -9.00 1.38
N THR A 348 -29.00 -9.71 1.53
CA THR A 348 -29.12 -11.12 1.10
C THR A 348 -29.79 -11.18 -0.27
N VAL A 349 -29.40 -12.16 -1.09
CA VAL A 349 -29.87 -12.34 -2.47
C VAL A 349 -30.34 -13.77 -2.63
N ALA A 350 -31.57 -13.98 -3.12
CA ALA A 350 -32.17 -15.32 -3.21
C ALA A 350 -33.00 -15.51 -4.48
N LEU A 351 -32.96 -16.70 -5.06
CA LEU A 351 -33.77 -17.11 -6.20
C LEU A 351 -35.24 -17.30 -5.79
N GLU A 352 -36.16 -16.89 -6.67
CA GLU A 352 -37.60 -16.99 -6.45
C GLU A 352 -38.13 -18.45 -6.41
N GLY A 353 -38.89 -18.74 -5.36
CA GLY A 353 -39.61 -20.01 -5.15
C GLY A 353 -38.77 -21.13 -4.52
N PRO A 354 -39.37 -22.31 -4.28
CA PRO A 354 -38.65 -23.44 -3.72
C PRO A 354 -37.57 -23.96 -4.69
N ALA A 355 -36.47 -24.46 -4.13
CA ALA A 355 -35.48 -25.23 -4.87
C ALA A 355 -36.17 -26.39 -5.61
N GLN A 356 -35.91 -26.50 -6.92
CA GLN A 356 -36.62 -27.43 -7.79
C GLN A 356 -36.18 -28.87 -7.53
N ARG A 357 -37.14 -29.80 -7.43
CA ARG A 357 -36.85 -31.23 -7.19
C ARG A 357 -35.93 -31.81 -8.27
N ASP A 358 -35.08 -32.75 -7.85
CA ASP A 358 -33.94 -33.38 -8.54
C ASP A 358 -34.22 -34.20 -9.82
N GLY A 359 -35.14 -33.75 -10.68
CA GLY A 359 -35.54 -34.44 -11.91
C GLY A 359 -34.68 -34.15 -13.16
N GLY A 360 -33.61 -33.35 -13.06
CA GLY A 360 -32.80 -32.93 -14.21
C GLY A 360 -31.30 -32.83 -13.92
N GLY A 361 -30.48 -32.83 -14.97
CA GLY A 361 -29.01 -32.84 -14.89
C GLY A 361 -28.32 -31.51 -14.53
N ALA A 362 -29.10 -30.45 -14.27
CA ALA A 362 -28.61 -29.12 -13.96
C ALA A 362 -29.26 -28.56 -12.68
N VAL A 363 -28.56 -27.63 -12.03
CA VAL A 363 -29.00 -26.91 -10.83
C VAL A 363 -29.24 -25.45 -11.22
N GLU A 364 -30.32 -24.85 -10.72
CA GLU A 364 -30.54 -23.40 -10.83
C GLU A 364 -29.82 -22.69 -9.68
N VAL A 365 -28.87 -21.83 -10.04
CA VAL A 365 -28.04 -21.02 -9.13
C VAL A 365 -28.14 -19.55 -9.52
N LEU A 366 -27.47 -18.68 -8.77
CA LEU A 366 -27.35 -17.26 -9.12
C LEU A 366 -26.03 -16.98 -9.86
N ARG A 367 -26.10 -16.09 -10.85
CA ARG A 367 -24.95 -15.47 -11.52
C ARG A 367 -25.06 -13.95 -11.38
N MET A 368 -24.03 -13.35 -10.80
CA MET A 368 -23.83 -11.92 -10.68
C MET A 368 -22.98 -11.46 -11.87
N ARG A 369 -23.37 -10.36 -12.52
CA ARG A 369 -22.59 -9.67 -13.56
C ARG A 369 -22.20 -8.29 -13.04
N ILE A 370 -20.93 -7.96 -13.19
CA ILE A 370 -20.35 -6.67 -12.86
C ILE A 370 -20.38 -5.82 -14.14
N TRP A 371 -21.14 -4.73 -14.11
CA TRP A 371 -21.21 -3.75 -15.21
C TRP A 371 -20.28 -2.56 -14.99
N HIS A 372 -20.04 -2.23 -13.72
CA HIS A 372 -19.08 -1.22 -13.29
C HIS A 372 -18.61 -1.57 -11.87
N PHE A 373 -17.34 -1.29 -11.57
CA PHE A 373 -16.75 -1.39 -10.25
C PHE A 373 -15.59 -0.39 -10.17
N GLN A 374 -15.55 0.48 -9.15
CA GLN A 374 -14.45 1.39 -8.84
C GLN A 374 -14.57 1.83 -7.38
N THR A 375 -13.56 1.56 -6.56
CA THR A 375 -13.53 1.89 -5.11
C THR A 375 -12.13 2.34 -4.70
N GLU A 376 -11.97 3.06 -3.58
CA GLU A 376 -10.62 3.29 -3.01
C GLU A 376 -9.94 1.94 -2.72
N PRO A 377 -8.73 1.68 -3.27
CA PRO A 377 -8.04 0.42 -3.06
C PRO A 377 -7.80 0.09 -1.59
N ASP A 378 -8.05 -1.18 -1.22
CA ASP A 378 -7.74 -1.81 0.08
C ASP A 378 -8.54 -1.35 1.30
N GLN A 379 -9.07 -0.13 1.28
CA GLN A 379 -9.92 0.44 2.32
C GLN A 379 -11.39 0.09 2.06
N ASP A 380 -11.87 0.36 0.83
CA ASP A 380 -13.26 0.14 0.44
C ASP A 380 -13.43 -1.17 -0.33
N TYR A 381 -14.50 -1.92 -0.01
CA TYR A 381 -14.74 -3.24 -0.57
C TYR A 381 -16.20 -3.69 -0.60
N VAL A 382 -16.51 -4.57 -1.56
CA VAL A 382 -17.69 -5.43 -1.55
C VAL A 382 -17.28 -6.82 -1.07
N ALA A 383 -17.70 -7.21 0.12
CA ALA A 383 -17.52 -8.57 0.64
C ALA A 383 -18.71 -9.44 0.22
N VAL A 384 -18.49 -10.63 -0.33
CA VAL A 384 -19.52 -11.55 -0.86
C VAL A 384 -19.37 -12.93 -0.20
N TRP A 385 -20.47 -13.52 0.30
CA TRP A 385 -20.44 -14.82 1.00
C TRP A 385 -21.67 -15.72 0.78
N ASP A 386 -21.46 -17.03 0.90
CA ASP A 386 -22.55 -18.01 1.07
C ASP A 386 -23.07 -17.94 2.53
N GLU A 387 -24.37 -18.15 2.79
CA GLU A 387 -24.97 -17.99 4.14
C GLU A 387 -24.32 -18.81 5.25
N ASP A 388 -23.70 -19.96 4.93
CA ASP A 388 -22.92 -20.78 5.86
C ASP A 388 -21.62 -20.10 6.37
N GLY A 389 -21.25 -18.92 5.86
CA GLY A 389 -20.02 -18.18 6.17
C GLY A 389 -18.72 -18.79 5.62
N ARG A 390 -18.76 -20.03 5.12
CA ARG A 390 -17.62 -20.84 4.63
C ARG A 390 -16.91 -20.31 3.38
N ARG A 391 -17.44 -19.25 2.77
CA ARG A 391 -16.84 -18.56 1.65
C ARG A 391 -17.01 -17.07 1.88
N LYS A 392 -15.94 -16.29 1.95
CA LYS A 392 -16.03 -14.82 2.00
C LYS A 392 -15.00 -14.19 1.06
N LEU A 393 -15.42 -13.92 -0.16
CA LEU A 393 -14.65 -13.13 -1.09
C LEU A 393 -14.69 -11.65 -0.66
N PHE A 394 -13.58 -10.94 -0.85
CA PHE A 394 -13.53 -9.49 -0.77
C PHE A 394 -13.16 -8.98 -2.17
N LEU A 395 -13.97 -8.05 -2.69
CA LEU A 395 -13.75 -7.35 -3.95
C LEU A 395 -13.38 -5.91 -3.61
N SER A 396 -12.17 -5.49 -3.96
CA SER A 396 -11.80 -4.06 -4.07
C SER A 396 -11.55 -3.74 -5.56
N ASN A 397 -10.91 -2.63 -5.87
CA ASN A 397 -10.73 -2.10 -7.23
C ASN A 397 -10.21 -3.12 -8.28
N GLU A 398 -9.43 -4.12 -7.88
CA GLU A 398 -9.07 -5.31 -8.68
C GLU A 398 -10.25 -6.02 -9.40
N ALA A 399 -11.49 -5.89 -8.88
CA ALA A 399 -12.70 -6.48 -9.44
C ALA A 399 -13.08 -5.91 -10.82
N VAL A 400 -12.46 -4.81 -11.26
CA VAL A 400 -12.54 -4.28 -12.64
C VAL A 400 -12.20 -5.34 -13.69
N GLU A 401 -11.31 -6.29 -13.39
CA GLU A 401 -10.94 -7.36 -14.33
C GLU A 401 -12.01 -8.46 -14.47
N ILE A 402 -13.06 -8.45 -13.64
CA ILE A 402 -14.00 -9.57 -13.46
C ILE A 402 -15.39 -9.14 -13.93
N ARG A 403 -15.96 -9.82 -14.93
CA ARG A 403 -17.29 -9.46 -15.46
C ARG A 403 -18.41 -10.31 -14.88
N HIS A 404 -18.12 -11.52 -14.41
CA HIS A 404 -19.12 -12.41 -13.79
C HIS A 404 -18.61 -13.12 -12.54
N LEU A 405 -19.52 -13.36 -11.60
CA LEU A 405 -19.34 -14.26 -10.45
C LEU A 405 -20.50 -15.25 -10.38
N THR A 406 -20.21 -16.50 -10.06
CA THR A 406 -21.19 -17.58 -10.00
C THR A 406 -21.16 -18.35 -8.69
N PHE A 407 -22.34 -18.56 -8.12
CA PHE A 407 -22.50 -19.27 -6.85
C PHE A 407 -22.82 -20.76 -7.12
N ASP A 408 -22.61 -21.62 -6.12
CA ASP A 408 -23.10 -23.01 -6.17
C ASP A 408 -24.52 -23.16 -5.60
N ARG A 409 -25.06 -22.08 -5.03
CA ARG A 409 -26.37 -22.05 -4.36
C ARG A 409 -27.34 -21.08 -5.03
N PRO A 410 -28.67 -21.27 -4.84
CA PRO A 410 -29.70 -20.31 -5.24
C PRO A 410 -29.80 -19.11 -4.28
N HIS A 411 -28.86 -18.93 -3.35
CA HIS A 411 -28.77 -17.79 -2.43
C HIS A 411 -27.31 -17.43 -2.17
N PHE A 412 -27.05 -16.15 -1.89
CA PHE A 412 -25.80 -15.63 -1.34
C PHE A 412 -26.08 -14.31 -0.61
N ALA A 413 -25.09 -13.73 0.05
CA ALA A 413 -25.17 -12.42 0.67
C ALA A 413 -23.95 -11.58 0.29
N PHE A 414 -24.07 -10.25 0.36
CA PHE A 414 -22.92 -9.37 0.25
C PHE A 414 -23.10 -8.08 1.04
N SER A 415 -22.00 -7.44 1.42
CA SER A 415 -21.98 -6.10 2.00
C SER A 415 -21.01 -5.19 1.27
N PHE A 416 -21.45 -3.99 0.95
CA PHE A 416 -20.55 -2.88 0.63
C PHE A 416 -20.15 -2.19 1.93
N VAL A 417 -18.84 -2.04 2.14
CA VAL A 417 -18.26 -1.37 3.31
C VAL A 417 -17.29 -0.31 2.80
N THR A 418 -17.42 0.92 3.30
CA THR A 418 -16.52 2.04 2.98
C THR A 418 -16.09 2.79 4.24
N ASP A 419 -14.95 3.47 4.18
CA ASP A 419 -14.47 4.36 5.26
C ASP A 419 -14.88 5.83 5.05
N HIS A 420 -14.27 6.75 5.79
CA HIS A 420 -14.58 8.19 5.79
C HIS A 420 -13.77 9.00 4.74
N SER A 421 -13.16 8.38 3.71
CA SER A 421 -12.17 9.03 2.83
C SER A 421 -12.52 9.11 1.33
N ILE A 422 -11.71 8.59 0.38
CA ILE A 422 -11.96 8.88 -1.05
C ILE A 422 -13.14 8.05 -1.57
N VAL A 423 -14.05 8.78 -2.20
CA VAL A 423 -15.17 8.23 -2.96
C VAL A 423 -14.87 8.25 -4.46
N ASP A 424 -15.33 7.21 -5.15
CA ASP A 424 -15.25 7.04 -6.60
C ASP A 424 -16.63 6.57 -7.11
N MET A 425 -16.79 6.16 -8.39
CA MET A 425 -18.11 5.84 -8.95
C MET A 425 -18.81 4.60 -8.36
N GLY A 426 -18.09 3.69 -7.71
CA GLY A 426 -18.69 2.57 -6.97
C GLY A 426 -19.03 1.38 -7.85
N PHE A 427 -20.18 0.75 -7.63
CA PHE A 427 -20.54 -0.48 -8.35
C PHE A 427 -21.93 -0.47 -8.98
N ASN A 428 -22.04 -1.22 -10.07
CA ASN A 428 -23.31 -1.58 -10.70
C ASN A 428 -23.31 -3.08 -11.04
N PHE A 429 -24.20 -3.81 -10.38
CA PHE A 429 -24.34 -5.26 -10.51
C PHE A 429 -25.72 -5.63 -11.06
N SER A 430 -25.77 -6.72 -11.83
CA SER A 430 -27.04 -7.41 -12.11
C SER A 430 -26.94 -8.88 -11.75
N VAL A 431 -27.87 -9.37 -10.93
CA VAL A 431 -27.97 -10.79 -10.55
C VAL A 431 -29.10 -11.46 -11.35
N ALA A 432 -28.81 -12.60 -11.94
CA ALA A 432 -29.75 -13.41 -12.71
C ALA A 432 -29.73 -14.88 -12.28
N SER A 433 -30.80 -15.61 -12.59
CA SER A 433 -30.80 -17.07 -12.58
C SER A 433 -29.82 -17.63 -13.64
N TYR A 434 -29.15 -18.73 -13.31
CA TYR A 434 -28.31 -19.47 -14.24
C TYR A 434 -28.49 -20.98 -14.03
N ARG A 435 -28.56 -21.74 -15.13
CA ARG A 435 -28.61 -23.21 -15.11
C ARG A 435 -27.20 -23.77 -15.24
N LYS A 436 -26.64 -24.20 -14.11
CA LYS A 436 -25.29 -24.77 -13.99
C LYS A 436 -25.40 -26.30 -14.11
N GLU A 437 -24.68 -26.92 -15.04
CA GLU A 437 -24.62 -28.40 -15.12
C GLU A 437 -24.15 -28.97 -13.77
N ARG A 438 -24.70 -30.11 -13.31
CA ARG A 438 -24.28 -30.72 -12.02
C ARG A 438 -22.78 -31.03 -11.96
N GLY A 439 -22.12 -31.29 -13.10
CA GLY A 439 -20.67 -31.49 -13.19
C GLY A 439 -19.81 -30.23 -13.02
N CYS A 440 -20.42 -29.04 -13.00
CA CYS A 440 -19.73 -27.76 -12.89
C CYS A 440 -19.75 -27.14 -11.48
N VAL A 441 -20.30 -27.85 -10.49
CA VAL A 441 -20.21 -27.49 -9.06
C VAL A 441 -18.74 -27.57 -8.62
N CYS A 442 -18.35 -26.78 -7.63
CA CYS A 442 -17.00 -26.80 -7.06
C CYS A 442 -16.76 -28.05 -6.19
N PRO A 443 -15.64 -28.77 -6.36
CA PRO A 443 -15.34 -29.92 -5.51
C PRO A 443 -15.11 -29.48 -4.06
N THR A 444 -15.66 -30.24 -3.14
CA THR A 444 -15.25 -30.24 -1.73
C THR A 444 -13.84 -30.80 -1.64
N LEU A 445 -12.93 -30.13 -0.93
CA LEU A 445 -11.60 -30.71 -0.69
C LEU A 445 -11.72 -31.99 0.14
N PRO A 446 -10.98 -33.07 -0.21
CA PRO A 446 -10.81 -34.23 0.66
C PRO A 446 -10.32 -33.81 2.05
N GLY A 447 -10.82 -34.48 3.10
CA GLY A 447 -10.41 -34.20 4.48
C GLY A 447 -8.91 -34.35 4.73
N THR A 448 -8.24 -35.21 3.95
CA THR A 448 -6.79 -35.42 3.96
C THR A 448 -5.96 -34.20 3.54
N LEU A 449 -6.54 -33.19 2.87
CA LEU A 449 -5.87 -31.90 2.69
C LEU A 449 -5.80 -31.13 4.02
N LEU A 450 -6.86 -31.17 4.83
CA LEU A 450 -6.93 -30.47 6.12
C LEU A 450 -5.91 -31.04 7.12
N ASP A 451 -5.58 -32.33 7.01
CA ASP A 451 -4.52 -33.00 7.77
C ASP A 451 -3.10 -32.77 7.20
N GLY A 452 -2.95 -31.87 6.22
CA GLY A 452 -1.64 -31.38 5.73
C GLY A 452 -0.81 -32.37 4.90
N ARG A 453 -1.40 -33.47 4.40
CA ARG A 453 -0.69 -34.48 3.58
C ARG A 453 -1.53 -34.98 2.41
N ALA A 454 -1.55 -34.23 1.32
CA ALA A 454 -2.22 -34.62 0.09
C ALA A 454 -1.25 -35.18 -0.97
N HIS A 455 -1.48 -36.43 -1.40
CA HIS A 455 -0.87 -37.02 -2.58
C HIS A 455 -1.84 -37.02 -3.78
N TYR A 456 -1.26 -37.01 -4.97
CA TYR A 456 -1.91 -37.07 -6.28
C TYR A 456 -3.05 -38.11 -6.39
N GLU A 457 -4.23 -37.68 -6.87
CA GLU A 457 -4.92 -38.17 -8.10
C GLU A 457 -6.42 -37.76 -8.19
N GLU A 458 -7.08 -37.43 -7.07
CA GLU A 458 -8.56 -37.27 -7.05
C GLU A 458 -9.13 -35.97 -7.69
N ASN A 459 -8.32 -34.95 -8.01
CA ASN A 459 -8.80 -33.62 -8.41
C ASN A 459 -8.83 -33.35 -9.94
N SER A 460 -8.72 -34.38 -10.78
CA SER A 460 -8.69 -34.24 -12.25
C SER A 460 -10.08 -34.08 -12.89
N PHE A 461 -10.64 -32.86 -12.89
CA PHE A 461 -11.98 -32.58 -13.45
C PHE A 461 -11.95 -32.09 -14.91
N ASP A 462 -12.51 -32.85 -15.86
CA ASP A 462 -12.70 -32.42 -17.25
C ASP A 462 -13.87 -31.41 -17.39
N ARG A 463 -13.56 -30.14 -17.15
CA ARG A 463 -14.52 -29.03 -17.08
C ARG A 463 -14.76 -28.32 -18.41
N ARG A 464 -14.53 -28.98 -19.55
CA ARG A 464 -14.65 -28.38 -20.90
C ARG A 464 -16.05 -27.88 -21.27
N LYS A 465 -17.10 -28.30 -20.55
CA LYS A 465 -18.48 -27.79 -20.68
C LYS A 465 -18.81 -26.58 -19.78
N CYS A 466 -18.05 -26.38 -18.71
CA CYS A 466 -18.35 -25.35 -17.72
C CYS A 466 -17.95 -23.97 -18.25
N GLN A 467 -18.94 -23.10 -18.48
CA GLN A 467 -18.74 -21.74 -18.99
C GLN A 467 -18.34 -20.75 -17.88
N PHE A 468 -19.06 -20.78 -16.76
CA PHE A 468 -18.85 -19.90 -15.60
C PHE A 468 -18.64 -20.76 -14.36
N MET A 469 -17.64 -20.42 -13.54
CA MET A 469 -17.31 -21.17 -12.33
C MET A 469 -16.39 -20.40 -11.40
N ASP A 470 -16.85 -20.16 -10.17
CA ASP A 470 -16.05 -19.57 -9.10
C ASP A 470 -15.98 -20.52 -7.91
N CYS A 471 -14.78 -21.02 -7.64
CA CYS A 471 -14.53 -21.96 -6.55
C CYS A 471 -13.61 -21.34 -5.52
N PHE A 472 -14.13 -21.16 -4.31
CA PHE A 472 -13.42 -20.60 -3.16
C PHE A 472 -13.17 -21.70 -2.13
N TRP A 473 -11.91 -21.86 -1.74
CA TRP A 473 -11.48 -22.75 -0.67
C TRP A 473 -10.63 -21.97 0.34
N HIS A 474 -10.97 -22.10 1.61
CA HIS A 474 -10.28 -21.45 2.72
C HIS A 474 -9.54 -22.55 3.49
N ILE A 475 -8.23 -22.42 3.60
CA ILE A 475 -7.34 -23.36 4.28
C ILE A 475 -6.96 -22.72 5.60
N GLU A 476 -7.56 -23.18 6.69
CA GLU A 476 -7.22 -22.73 8.04
C GLU A 476 -5.85 -23.26 8.47
N ALA A 477 -5.12 -22.48 9.28
CA ALA A 477 -3.89 -22.95 9.93
C ALA A 477 -4.17 -24.03 10.99
N PRO A 478 -3.21 -24.92 11.31
CA PRO A 478 -3.39 -25.96 12.33
C PRO A 478 -3.70 -25.36 13.71
N LYS A 479 -4.90 -25.65 14.24
CA LYS A 479 -5.43 -25.05 15.50
C LYS A 479 -4.80 -25.62 16.79
N SER A 480 -3.61 -26.22 16.72
CA SER A 480 -3.10 -27.15 17.72
C SER A 480 -1.74 -26.78 18.33
N SER A 481 -1.23 -25.57 18.10
CA SER A 481 0.06 -25.13 18.63
C SER A 481 0.16 -23.61 18.75
N ASP A 482 0.79 -23.12 19.82
CA ASP A 482 1.26 -21.73 19.97
C ASP A 482 2.52 -21.43 19.11
N VAL A 483 2.82 -22.32 18.15
CA VAL A 483 3.94 -22.26 17.21
C VAL A 483 3.42 -21.70 15.88
N TYR A 484 4.16 -20.77 15.28
CA TYR A 484 3.88 -20.27 13.94
C TYR A 484 4.04 -21.37 12.89
N HIS A 485 3.22 -21.32 11.84
CA HIS A 485 3.34 -22.24 10.71
C HIS A 485 3.61 -21.50 9.41
N ARG A 486 4.46 -22.07 8.55
CA ARG A 486 4.69 -21.64 7.17
C ARG A 486 4.09 -22.70 6.23
N ILE A 487 3.33 -22.29 5.23
CA ILE A 487 2.66 -23.21 4.29
C ILE A 487 3.39 -23.23 2.95
N VAL A 488 3.87 -24.41 2.56
CA VAL A 488 4.47 -24.64 1.25
C VAL A 488 3.39 -25.15 0.30
N PHE A 489 2.94 -24.30 -0.60
CA PHE A 489 1.88 -24.58 -1.57
C PHE A 489 2.48 -24.91 -2.95
N LYS A 490 2.11 -26.06 -3.51
CA LYS A 490 2.53 -26.51 -4.84
C LYS A 490 1.35 -26.53 -5.79
N LEU A 491 1.46 -25.82 -6.90
CA LEU A 491 0.40 -25.68 -7.91
C LEU A 491 0.89 -26.13 -9.29
N ASN A 492 0.08 -26.93 -10.00
CA ASN A 492 0.28 -27.30 -11.40
C ASN A 492 -1.07 -27.21 -12.13
N HIS A 493 -1.16 -26.33 -13.13
CA HIS A 493 -2.42 -26.00 -13.82
C HIS A 493 -2.25 -25.90 -15.34
N THR A 494 -3.32 -26.17 -16.10
CA THR A 494 -3.34 -26.12 -17.57
C THR A 494 -4.25 -25.02 -18.13
N ILE A 495 -4.41 -23.91 -17.39
CA ILE A 495 -5.25 -22.79 -17.83
C ILE A 495 -4.78 -22.29 -19.21
N ALA A 496 -5.70 -22.10 -20.15
CA ALA A 496 -5.38 -21.60 -21.49
C ALA A 496 -6.10 -20.29 -21.85
N ARG A 497 -7.20 -19.95 -21.17
CA ARG A 497 -7.93 -18.68 -21.39
C ARG A 497 -7.28 -17.54 -20.61
N PRO A 498 -7.22 -16.31 -21.15
CA PRO A 498 -6.79 -15.13 -20.37
C PRO A 498 -7.77 -14.73 -19.26
N SER A 499 -9.06 -15.06 -19.40
CA SER A 499 -10.11 -14.80 -18.41
C SER A 499 -10.15 -15.82 -17.27
N ASP A 500 -9.73 -17.06 -17.50
CA ASP A 500 -9.62 -18.08 -16.45
C ASP A 500 -8.38 -17.78 -15.60
N PHE A 501 -8.49 -17.81 -14.27
CA PHE A 501 -7.34 -17.63 -13.37
C PHE A 501 -7.47 -18.40 -12.05
N ILE A 502 -6.33 -18.65 -11.41
CA ILE A 502 -6.23 -19.08 -10.01
C ILE A 502 -5.61 -17.94 -9.22
N LEU A 503 -6.14 -17.66 -8.05
CA LEU A 503 -5.63 -16.66 -7.13
C LEU A 503 -5.37 -17.32 -5.78
N LEU A 504 -4.13 -17.21 -5.31
CA LEU A 504 -3.75 -17.48 -3.92
C LEU A 504 -3.61 -16.15 -3.20
N SER A 505 -4.23 -16.00 -2.03
CA SER A 505 -3.84 -14.99 -1.04
C SER A 505 -3.69 -15.63 0.33
N GLN A 506 -2.79 -15.10 1.13
CA GLN A 506 -2.93 -15.20 2.58
C GLN A 506 -3.97 -14.18 3.06
N GLY A 507 -4.89 -14.59 3.92
CA GLY A 507 -5.93 -13.70 4.43
C GLY A 507 -6.94 -13.25 3.36
N PRO A 508 -7.65 -12.12 3.59
CA PRO A 508 -8.62 -11.58 2.65
C PRO A 508 -7.96 -11.06 1.36
N GLN A 509 -8.64 -11.26 0.23
CA GLN A 509 -8.25 -10.70 -1.07
C GLN A 509 -8.32 -9.16 -1.01
N ARG A 510 -7.19 -8.50 -1.30
CA ARG A 510 -7.02 -7.04 -1.41
C ARG A 510 -5.95 -6.72 -2.45
N GLU A 511 -5.87 -5.48 -2.92
CA GLU A 511 -5.01 -5.08 -4.04
C GLU A 511 -3.53 -5.01 -3.61
N ARG A 512 -3.25 -4.42 -2.44
CA ARG A 512 -1.93 -4.34 -1.79
C ARG A 512 -1.51 -5.60 -1.04
N ASN A 513 -2.31 -6.66 -0.99
CA ASN A 513 -1.95 -7.87 -0.25
C ASN A 513 -0.62 -8.45 -0.80
N PRO A 514 0.51 -8.37 -0.05
CA PRO A 514 1.82 -8.73 -0.59
C PRO A 514 1.99 -10.24 -0.74
N PHE A 515 1.14 -11.01 -0.06
CA PHE A 515 1.08 -12.47 -0.08
C PHE A 515 0.04 -12.97 -1.10
N LYS A 516 -0.18 -12.21 -2.17
CA LYS A 516 -1.12 -12.53 -3.25
C LYS A 516 -0.37 -12.94 -4.53
N ARG A 517 -0.79 -14.06 -5.14
CA ARG A 517 -0.27 -14.52 -6.45
C ARG A 517 -1.39 -14.97 -7.38
N LYS A 518 -1.45 -14.35 -8.56
CA LYS A 518 -2.37 -14.70 -9.66
C LYS A 518 -1.66 -15.60 -10.67
N PHE A 519 -2.30 -16.71 -11.04
CA PHE A 519 -1.84 -17.67 -12.04
C PHE A 519 -2.89 -17.76 -13.15
N GLY A 520 -2.45 -17.88 -14.40
CA GLY A 520 -3.33 -17.90 -15.56
C GLY A 520 -2.64 -18.55 -16.76
N SER A 521 -3.07 -18.21 -17.97
CA SER A 521 -2.58 -18.83 -19.20
C SER A 521 -1.05 -18.77 -19.38
N MET A 522 -0.40 -17.69 -18.94
CA MET A 522 1.06 -17.53 -19.06
C MET A 522 1.90 -18.41 -18.11
N SER A 523 1.31 -19.02 -17.08
CA SER A 523 2.02 -19.90 -16.13
C SER A 523 1.63 -21.38 -16.25
N ALA A 524 0.91 -21.75 -17.30
CA ALA A 524 0.39 -23.10 -17.50
C ALA A 524 1.51 -24.14 -17.76
N GLY A 525 1.34 -25.34 -17.19
CA GLY A 525 2.26 -26.47 -17.36
C GLY A 525 3.55 -26.39 -16.55
N ILE A 526 3.70 -25.40 -15.67
CA ILE A 526 4.84 -25.25 -14.75
C ILE A 526 4.36 -25.58 -13.33
N GLU A 527 5.05 -26.48 -12.61
CA GLU A 527 4.84 -26.65 -11.17
C GLU A 527 5.43 -25.44 -10.45
N VAL A 528 4.58 -24.59 -9.86
CA VAL A 528 5.02 -23.45 -9.05
C VAL A 528 4.90 -23.80 -7.58
N THR A 529 6.02 -23.71 -6.86
CA THR A 529 6.02 -23.68 -5.39
C THR A 529 5.92 -22.22 -4.93
N THR A 530 5.01 -21.94 -4.00
CA THR A 530 4.87 -20.67 -3.28
C THR A 530 4.83 -20.96 -1.79
N GLU A 531 5.32 -20.03 -0.98
CA GLU A 531 5.44 -20.20 0.46
C GLU A 531 4.87 -18.94 1.15
N PHE A 532 4.08 -19.13 2.21
CA PHE A 532 3.38 -18.06 2.95
C PHE A 532 3.52 -18.25 4.47
N GLU A 533 3.49 -17.15 5.24
CA GLU A 533 3.89 -17.14 6.66
C GLU A 533 2.75 -16.84 7.64
N GLY A 534 2.39 -17.80 8.50
CA GLY A 534 1.68 -17.52 9.74
C GLY A 534 0.15 -17.66 9.72
N VAL A 535 -0.49 -16.88 10.58
CA VAL A 535 -1.69 -17.28 11.33
C VAL A 535 -3.01 -17.15 10.56
N GLU A 536 -3.03 -16.40 9.45
CA GLU A 536 -4.24 -16.17 8.67
C GLU A 536 -4.56 -17.31 7.67
N PRO A 537 -5.84 -17.63 7.42
CA PRO A 537 -6.22 -18.67 6.47
C PRO A 537 -5.81 -18.32 5.04
N ILE A 538 -5.33 -19.31 4.28
CA ILE A 538 -5.05 -19.14 2.85
C ILE A 538 -6.34 -19.25 2.05
N THR A 539 -6.61 -18.27 1.20
CA THR A 539 -7.73 -18.28 0.25
C THR A 539 -7.23 -18.70 -1.12
N LEU A 540 -7.69 -19.87 -1.59
CA LEU A 540 -7.56 -20.30 -2.98
C LEU A 540 -8.87 -20.01 -3.72
N TRP A 541 -8.80 -19.23 -4.80
CA TRP A 541 -9.92 -18.96 -5.70
C TRP A 541 -9.58 -19.39 -7.12
N LEU A 542 -10.38 -20.29 -7.69
CA LEU A 542 -10.39 -20.59 -9.13
C LEU A 542 -11.55 -19.84 -9.77
N HIS A 543 -11.25 -18.90 -10.66
CA HIS A 543 -12.21 -18.14 -11.47
C HIS A 543 -12.20 -18.63 -12.92
N ARG A 544 -13.37 -18.62 -13.56
CA ARG A 544 -13.56 -18.91 -14.98
C ARG A 544 -14.78 -18.19 -15.53
N GLU A 545 -14.60 -17.54 -16.68
CA GLU A 545 -15.68 -16.94 -17.49
C GLU A 545 -15.37 -17.01 -19.00
N PRO A 546 -16.39 -16.97 -19.88
CA PRO A 546 -16.21 -16.86 -21.33
C PRO A 546 -15.52 -15.56 -21.74
N SER A 547 -14.76 -15.60 -22.84
CA SER A 547 -14.09 -14.43 -23.41
C SER A 547 -15.11 -13.37 -23.87
N GLN A 548 -14.69 -12.11 -24.05
CA GLN A 548 -15.59 -11.03 -24.49
C GLN A 548 -16.27 -11.34 -25.84
N THR A 549 -15.58 -12.06 -26.73
CA THR A 549 -16.10 -12.54 -28.02
C THR A 549 -17.16 -13.63 -27.92
N GLU A 550 -17.25 -14.34 -26.79
CA GLU A 550 -18.25 -15.41 -26.55
C GLU A 550 -19.47 -14.92 -25.75
N ASP A 551 -19.37 -13.79 -25.04
CA ASP A 551 -20.45 -13.23 -24.20
C ASP A 551 -21.49 -12.43 -25.00
N ASN A 552 -21.22 -12.11 -26.27
CA ASN A 552 -22.11 -11.37 -27.17
C ASN A 552 -23.20 -12.22 -27.85
N ASP A 553 -23.11 -13.55 -27.78
CA ASP A 553 -24.06 -14.45 -28.43
C ASP A 553 -25.41 -14.48 -27.70
N GLN A 554 -26.46 -13.94 -28.32
CA GLN A 554 -27.85 -14.29 -28.00
C GLN A 554 -28.14 -15.73 -28.44
N ARG A 555 -27.56 -16.72 -27.74
CA ARG A 555 -27.84 -18.15 -27.95
C ARG A 555 -29.27 -18.49 -27.53
N THR A 556 -30.18 -18.29 -28.48
CA THR A 556 -31.49 -18.96 -28.50
C THR A 556 -31.28 -20.47 -28.38
N ALA A 557 -32.11 -21.15 -27.61
CA ALA A 557 -32.00 -22.58 -27.32
C ALA A 557 -32.36 -23.46 -28.53
N ALA A 558 -31.45 -23.53 -29.51
CA ALA A 558 -31.60 -24.26 -30.77
C ALA A 558 -30.39 -25.14 -31.14
N ASP A 559 -29.20 -24.86 -30.62
CA ASP A 559 -27.97 -25.67 -30.83
C ASP A 559 -27.82 -26.78 -29.77
N GLU A 560 -28.83 -27.65 -29.62
CA GLU A 560 -28.81 -28.81 -28.69
C GLU A 560 -28.45 -30.16 -29.38
N ASP A 561 -27.81 -30.16 -30.55
CA ASP A 561 -27.39 -31.40 -31.22
C ASP A 561 -25.92 -31.41 -31.73
N GLY A 562 -25.25 -32.56 -31.59
CA GLY A 562 -24.14 -32.98 -32.44
C GLY A 562 -22.72 -32.40 -32.25
N GLY A 563 -22.43 -31.50 -31.30
CA GLY A 563 -21.12 -30.82 -31.19
C GLY A 563 -20.29 -31.14 -29.93
N GLY A 564 -19.16 -31.84 -30.06
CA GLY A 564 -18.37 -32.31 -28.91
C GLY A 564 -17.16 -31.45 -28.46
N GLY A 565 -17.16 -31.02 -27.20
CA GLY A 565 -15.95 -31.01 -26.35
C GLY A 565 -14.77 -30.07 -26.66
N SER A 566 -15.00 -28.96 -27.38
CA SER A 566 -13.94 -28.04 -27.86
C SER A 566 -13.55 -26.89 -26.92
N GLY A 567 -14.12 -26.80 -25.72
CA GLY A 567 -13.62 -25.89 -24.69
C GLY A 567 -12.19 -26.27 -24.24
N PRO A 568 -11.33 -25.32 -23.86
CA PRO A 568 -10.01 -25.65 -23.33
C PRO A 568 -10.12 -26.27 -21.93
N ALA A 569 -9.35 -27.33 -21.70
CA ALA A 569 -9.31 -28.05 -20.44
C ALA A 569 -8.55 -27.26 -19.36
N VAL A 570 -9.23 -26.94 -18.27
CA VAL A 570 -8.62 -26.40 -17.05
C VAL A 570 -8.47 -27.54 -16.06
N LEU A 571 -7.31 -28.18 -16.09
CA LEU A 571 -6.85 -29.04 -15.01
C LEU A 571 -6.15 -28.16 -13.97
N VAL A 572 -6.41 -28.44 -12.70
CA VAL A 572 -5.79 -27.77 -11.55
C VAL A 572 -5.48 -28.84 -10.53
N ASN A 573 -4.20 -29.12 -10.33
CA ASN A 573 -3.71 -30.02 -9.29
C ASN A 573 -2.88 -29.21 -8.30
N PHE A 574 -3.12 -29.38 -7.01
CA PHE A 574 -2.33 -28.73 -5.98
C PHE A 574 -2.20 -29.60 -4.75
N SER A 575 -1.11 -29.38 -4.02
CA SER A 575 -0.89 -29.92 -2.68
C SER A 575 -0.29 -28.84 -1.80
N TYR A 576 -0.44 -28.97 -0.48
CA TYR A 576 0.24 -28.12 0.47
C TYR A 576 0.75 -28.93 1.65
N GLU A 577 1.80 -28.41 2.27
CA GLU A 577 2.41 -28.92 3.50
C GLU A 577 2.52 -27.76 4.48
N TRP A 578 1.94 -27.92 5.67
CA TRP A 578 2.18 -27.02 6.80
C TRP A 578 3.47 -27.44 7.50
N ARG A 579 4.32 -26.46 7.83
CA ARG A 579 5.59 -26.65 8.54
C ARG A 579 5.65 -25.74 9.74
N GLU A 580 6.06 -26.26 10.88
CA GLU A 580 6.43 -25.45 12.04
C GLU A 580 7.59 -24.52 11.65
N ALA A 581 7.44 -23.25 12.01
CA ALA A 581 8.35 -22.16 11.68
C ALA A 581 8.52 -21.25 12.91
N CYS A 582 9.43 -20.29 12.85
CA CYS A 582 9.68 -19.33 13.92
C CYS A 582 10.03 -20.00 15.28
N LEU A 583 10.57 -21.22 15.25
CA LEU A 583 10.92 -21.97 16.46
C LEU A 583 12.20 -21.43 17.08
N CYS A 584 12.11 -20.88 18.30
CA CYS A 584 13.25 -20.45 19.10
C CYS A 584 14.18 -21.62 19.48
N GLY A 585 13.67 -22.86 19.47
CA GLY A 585 14.46 -24.09 19.61
C GLY A 585 15.08 -24.33 20.99
N ALA A 586 14.67 -23.59 22.03
CA ALA A 586 15.30 -23.64 23.36
C ALA A 586 14.37 -23.38 24.56
N ASP A 587 13.06 -23.57 24.43
CA ASP A 587 12.10 -23.44 25.54
C ASP A 587 12.13 -24.64 26.52
N ALA A 588 13.32 -24.97 27.07
CA ALA A 588 13.52 -25.62 28.37
C ALA A 588 15.00 -25.94 28.71
N GLU A 589 15.85 -26.24 27.72
CA GLU A 589 17.20 -26.81 27.99
C GLU A 589 18.33 -25.78 27.99
N GLN A 590 19.23 -25.90 28.98
CA GLN A 590 20.46 -25.12 29.08
C GLN A 590 21.50 -25.61 28.07
N LEU A 591 21.88 -24.76 27.12
CA LEU A 591 22.81 -25.09 26.06
C LEU A 591 24.26 -25.12 26.59
N GLN A 592 24.73 -26.32 26.94
CA GLN A 592 26.11 -26.48 27.42
C GLN A 592 27.14 -26.21 26.31
N ALA A 593 28.12 -25.38 26.65
CA ALA A 593 29.26 -25.08 25.78
C ALA A 593 30.36 -26.14 25.92
N ASP A 594 30.95 -26.50 24.79
CA ASP A 594 32.09 -27.41 24.67
C ASP A 594 33.41 -26.61 24.83
N THR A 595 34.47 -27.23 25.33
CA THR A 595 35.78 -26.60 25.61
C THR A 595 36.79 -26.71 24.47
N VAL A 596 36.44 -27.43 23.40
CA VAL A 596 37.28 -27.70 22.23
C VAL A 596 36.57 -27.34 20.92
N LYS A 597 35.24 -27.49 20.86
CA LYS A 597 34.45 -27.33 19.63
C LYS A 597 33.43 -26.20 19.73
N TRP A 598 33.57 -25.20 18.85
CA TRP A 598 32.55 -24.16 18.65
C TRP A 598 31.19 -24.77 18.27
N ARG A 599 30.13 -24.34 18.95
CA ARG A 599 28.73 -24.70 18.67
C ARG A 599 28.01 -23.53 17.99
N PRO A 600 27.27 -23.72 16.89
CA PRO A 600 26.45 -22.67 16.32
C PRO A 600 25.14 -22.48 17.10
N LEU A 601 24.63 -21.25 17.08
CA LEU A 601 23.29 -20.83 17.46
C LEU A 601 22.83 -19.82 16.39
N ARG A 602 21.56 -19.88 16.00
CA ARG A 602 21.00 -19.07 14.93
C ARG A 602 19.73 -18.39 15.37
N SER A 603 19.35 -17.31 14.68
CA SER A 603 17.94 -16.89 14.67
C SER A 603 17.05 -18.01 14.13
N PRO A 604 15.76 -18.02 14.51
CA PRO A 604 14.76 -18.91 13.90
C PRO A 604 14.81 -18.86 12.37
N ASP A 605 14.58 -20.02 11.74
CA ASP A 605 14.53 -20.27 10.30
C ASP A 605 15.77 -19.91 9.44
N TYR A 606 16.85 -19.37 10.03
CA TYR A 606 18.09 -19.00 9.33
C TYR A 606 18.65 -20.13 8.43
N PRO A 607 18.92 -19.87 7.13
CA PRO A 607 19.13 -18.56 6.52
C PRO A 607 17.89 -17.98 5.79
N LEU A 608 16.68 -18.44 6.11
CA LEU A 608 15.46 -17.73 5.73
C LEU A 608 15.15 -16.65 6.77
N ASN A 609 14.36 -15.64 6.39
CA ASN A 609 14.08 -14.52 7.27
C ASN A 609 13.40 -14.99 8.58
N TYR A 610 13.75 -14.33 9.68
CA TYR A 610 13.08 -14.53 10.97
C TYR A 610 11.67 -13.93 10.94
N CYS A 611 10.86 -14.29 11.93
CA CYS A 611 9.45 -13.90 11.97
C CYS A 611 9.21 -12.61 12.78
N ARG A 612 7.98 -12.13 12.75
CA ARG A 612 7.52 -10.93 13.48
C ARG A 612 7.05 -11.28 14.90
N ASP A 613 6.99 -10.27 15.76
CA ASP A 613 6.54 -10.35 17.15
C ASP A 613 7.27 -11.41 18.00
N MET A 614 8.53 -11.72 17.68
CA MET A 614 9.25 -12.82 18.31
C MET A 614 9.83 -12.43 19.67
N ARG A 615 9.97 -13.44 20.56
CA ARG A 615 10.68 -13.31 21.84
C ARG A 615 11.43 -14.58 22.20
N CYS A 616 12.52 -14.85 21.50
CA CYS A 616 13.36 -16.03 21.75
C CYS A 616 14.38 -15.78 22.86
N GLN A 617 14.42 -16.67 23.86
CA GLN A 617 15.45 -16.66 24.90
C GLN A 617 16.29 -17.94 24.87
N TRP A 618 17.60 -17.80 24.92
CA TRP A 618 18.55 -18.92 25.07
C TRP A 618 19.40 -18.73 26.32
N ASN A 619 19.82 -19.84 26.93
CA ASN A 619 20.69 -19.85 28.11
C ASN A 619 21.91 -20.75 27.84
N LEU A 620 23.07 -20.13 27.67
CA LEU A 620 24.34 -20.79 27.39
C LEU A 620 25.11 -20.98 28.70
N ILE A 621 25.70 -22.17 28.92
CA ILE A 621 26.43 -22.47 30.18
C ILE A 621 27.74 -23.21 29.89
N ALA A 622 28.85 -22.68 30.42
CA ALA A 622 30.17 -23.31 30.38
C ALA A 622 30.37 -24.35 31.52
N PRO A 623 31.41 -25.19 31.48
CA PRO A 623 31.83 -26.03 32.62
C PRO A 623 32.33 -25.21 33.83
N GLU A 624 32.65 -25.89 34.94
CA GLU A 624 33.20 -25.23 36.12
C GLU A 624 34.66 -24.81 35.91
N GLY A 625 34.97 -23.56 36.27
CA GLY A 625 36.26 -22.94 35.98
C GLY A 625 36.40 -22.40 34.55
N PHE A 626 35.30 -22.28 33.80
CA PHE A 626 35.27 -21.72 32.44
C PHE A 626 34.29 -20.52 32.33
N HIS A 627 34.54 -19.67 31.35
CA HIS A 627 33.65 -18.61 30.87
C HIS A 627 33.27 -18.88 29.41
N LEU A 628 32.37 -18.08 28.84
CA LEU A 628 31.89 -18.24 27.47
C LEU A 628 32.53 -17.21 26.55
N VAL A 629 32.88 -17.66 25.35
CA VAL A 629 33.25 -16.81 24.22
C VAL A 629 32.19 -17.00 23.14
N LEU A 630 31.57 -15.90 22.72
CA LEU A 630 30.62 -15.85 21.63
C LEU A 630 31.26 -15.14 20.44
N ASN A 631 30.98 -15.59 19.23
CA ASN A 631 31.47 -15.04 17.96
C ASN A 631 30.28 -14.94 16.99
N ILE A 632 29.68 -13.76 16.90
CA ILE A 632 28.58 -13.47 15.96
C ILE A 632 29.20 -13.32 14.57
N THR A 633 28.96 -14.27 13.68
CA THR A 633 29.60 -14.35 12.35
C THR A 633 28.80 -13.68 11.24
N THR A 634 27.48 -13.67 11.36
CA THR A 634 26.55 -12.95 10.48
C THR A 634 25.43 -12.38 11.33
N PHE A 635 24.99 -11.15 11.04
CA PHE A 635 23.89 -10.50 11.74
C PHE A 635 23.25 -9.45 10.83
N ASN A 636 21.98 -9.67 10.48
CA ASN A 636 21.16 -8.82 9.63
C ASN A 636 19.72 -8.81 10.15
N THR A 637 19.34 -7.76 10.87
CA THR A 637 17.98 -7.53 11.37
C THR A 637 17.50 -6.14 10.94
N GLU A 638 16.23 -5.80 11.17
CA GLU A 638 15.82 -4.38 11.12
C GLU A 638 16.67 -3.55 12.09
N ALA A 639 17.00 -2.32 11.69
CA ALA A 639 17.77 -1.38 12.48
C ALA A 639 16.86 -0.58 13.42
N ASP A 640 17.25 -0.50 14.69
CA ASP A 640 16.56 0.24 15.77
C ASP A 640 15.14 -0.26 16.12
N GLN A 641 14.64 -1.34 15.50
CA GLN A 641 13.40 -2.04 15.90
C GLN A 641 13.65 -3.46 16.44
N ASP A 642 14.47 -4.26 15.74
CA ASP A 642 14.79 -5.64 16.10
C ASP A 642 16.12 -5.73 16.86
N PHE A 643 16.16 -6.51 17.94
CA PHE A 643 17.29 -6.51 18.88
C PHE A 643 17.70 -7.90 19.38
N LEU A 644 19.01 -8.18 19.33
CA LEU A 644 19.63 -9.26 20.11
C LEU A 644 20.35 -8.66 21.33
N TYR A 645 19.85 -8.99 22.52
CA TYR A 645 20.47 -8.63 23.80
C TYR A 645 21.32 -9.79 24.33
N ILE A 646 22.52 -9.47 24.81
CA ILE A 646 23.46 -10.43 25.42
C ILE A 646 23.66 -10.06 26.89
N PHE A 647 23.32 -10.96 27.81
CA PHE A 647 23.42 -10.75 29.26
C PHE A 647 24.48 -11.65 29.87
N ASP A 648 25.38 -11.07 30.67
CA ASP A 648 26.40 -11.81 31.42
C ASP A 648 25.75 -12.44 32.67
N GLY A 649 25.11 -13.60 32.51
CA GLY A 649 24.39 -14.31 33.57
C GLY A 649 23.25 -15.20 33.10
N ASN A 650 22.47 -15.72 34.05
CA ASN A 650 21.33 -16.63 33.86
C ASN A 650 19.98 -15.87 33.92
N ASP A 651 19.95 -14.59 33.53
CA ASP A 651 18.87 -13.65 33.82
C ASP A 651 18.86 -12.50 32.79
N THR A 652 17.69 -12.22 32.22
CA THR A 652 17.44 -11.19 31.19
C THR A 652 16.85 -9.89 31.76
N THR A 653 16.68 -9.79 33.09
CA THR A 653 16.19 -8.57 33.78
C THR A 653 17.31 -7.61 34.22
N GLN A 654 18.56 -8.07 34.19
CA GLN A 654 19.74 -7.25 34.50
C GLN A 654 20.12 -6.35 33.31
N LYS A 655 21.06 -5.41 33.50
CA LYS A 655 21.59 -4.64 32.37
C LYS A 655 22.29 -5.59 31.39
N HIS A 656 21.96 -5.53 30.10
CA HIS A 656 22.69 -6.24 29.06
C HIS A 656 24.16 -5.82 29.01
N LYS A 657 25.03 -6.74 28.57
CA LYS A 657 26.44 -6.51 28.27
C LYS A 657 26.59 -5.90 26.87
N GLU A 658 25.89 -6.48 25.89
CA GLU A 658 25.86 -6.06 24.48
C GLU A 658 24.41 -6.00 23.97
N MET A 659 24.15 -5.16 22.97
CA MET A 659 22.87 -5.03 22.27
C MET A 659 23.14 -4.80 20.78
N LEU A 660 22.66 -5.70 19.92
CA LEU A 660 22.89 -5.67 18.46
C LEU A 660 21.58 -5.46 17.72
N THR A 661 21.60 -4.66 16.65
CA THR A 661 20.46 -4.31 15.79
C THR A 661 20.99 -3.84 14.42
N GLY A 662 20.21 -4.00 13.36
CA GLY A 662 20.62 -3.64 11.99
C GLY A 662 21.67 -4.59 11.37
N PRO A 663 22.13 -4.32 10.14
CA PRO A 663 23.13 -5.13 9.44
C PRO A 663 24.57 -4.89 9.93
N HIS A 664 25.20 -5.92 10.51
CA HIS A 664 26.60 -5.89 10.94
C HIS A 664 27.50 -6.75 10.03
N PHE A 665 28.50 -6.12 9.40
CA PHE A 665 29.41 -6.77 8.43
C PHE A 665 30.77 -7.13 9.05
N GLY A 666 30.83 -8.20 9.85
CA GLY A 666 32.07 -8.78 10.35
C GLY A 666 31.89 -9.59 11.64
N PRO A 667 32.89 -10.40 12.03
CA PRO A 667 32.81 -11.22 13.24
C PRO A 667 32.93 -10.37 14.52
N THR A 668 31.86 -10.32 15.32
CA THR A 668 31.84 -9.66 16.64
C THR A 668 32.07 -10.69 17.74
N VAL A 669 33.12 -10.52 18.55
CA VAL A 669 33.49 -11.45 19.62
C VAL A 669 33.17 -10.86 20.99
N VAL A 670 32.44 -11.62 21.82
CA VAL A 670 32.01 -11.23 23.17
C VAL A 670 32.45 -12.29 24.18
N HIS A 671 33.24 -11.88 25.19
CA HIS A 671 33.65 -12.73 26.31
C HIS A 671 32.78 -12.46 27.54
N SER A 672 32.29 -13.51 28.21
CA SER A 672 31.57 -13.39 29.48
C SER A 672 32.53 -13.33 30.68
N GLU A 673 32.07 -12.70 31.76
CA GLU A 673 32.73 -12.71 33.07
C GLU A 673 32.18 -13.84 33.95
N ARG A 674 30.95 -14.29 33.70
CA ARG A 674 30.28 -15.38 34.40
C ARG A 674 30.28 -16.67 33.56
N ARG A 675 30.04 -17.79 34.24
CA ARG A 675 29.90 -19.15 33.66
C ARG A 675 28.69 -19.31 32.73
N ALA A 676 27.70 -18.42 32.80
CA ALA A 676 26.46 -18.48 32.05
C ALA A 676 26.21 -17.16 31.30
N VAL A 677 25.62 -17.24 30.10
CA VAL A 677 25.18 -16.10 29.28
C VAL A 677 23.75 -16.35 28.83
N SER A 678 22.89 -15.36 29.01
CA SER A 678 21.53 -15.37 28.48
C SER A 678 21.49 -14.52 27.22
N LEU A 679 20.81 -15.01 26.19
CA LEU A 679 20.53 -14.29 24.95
C LEU A 679 19.04 -14.06 24.87
N LEU A 680 18.62 -12.87 24.47
CA LEU A 680 17.22 -12.55 24.17
C LEU A 680 17.14 -11.87 22.81
N PHE A 681 16.53 -12.52 21.83
CA PHE A 681 16.14 -11.90 20.57
C PHE A 681 14.69 -11.46 20.64
N VAL A 682 14.42 -10.21 20.24
CA VAL A 682 13.08 -9.64 20.13
C VAL A 682 12.93 -9.04 18.74
N SER A 683 11.81 -9.34 18.07
CA SER A 683 11.42 -8.65 16.84
C SER A 683 10.08 -7.93 16.96
N ASP A 684 9.91 -6.92 16.13
CA ASP A 684 8.73 -6.06 16.00
C ASP A 684 7.64 -6.67 15.06
N GLY A 685 6.52 -5.99 14.90
CA GLY A 685 5.40 -6.40 14.05
C GLY A 685 5.56 -6.11 12.55
N SER A 686 6.75 -5.71 12.06
CA SER A 686 6.97 -5.18 10.70
C SER A 686 8.09 -5.84 9.87
N ILE A 687 9.31 -5.30 9.76
CA ILE A 687 10.28 -5.71 8.72
C ILE A 687 11.07 -6.97 9.16
N GLN A 688 11.39 -7.84 8.20
CA GLN A 688 12.02 -9.13 8.42
C GLN A 688 13.24 -9.29 7.52
N GLU A 689 14.40 -9.58 8.08
CA GLU A 689 15.68 -9.78 7.38
C GLU A 689 16.23 -11.21 7.60
N GLU A 690 17.37 -11.57 6.99
CA GLU A 690 17.96 -12.93 7.06
C GLU A 690 18.27 -13.42 8.49
N GLY A 691 18.44 -12.53 9.48
CA GLY A 691 18.72 -12.87 10.87
C GLY A 691 20.21 -13.04 11.16
N PHE A 692 20.56 -13.99 12.04
CA PHE A 692 21.93 -14.13 12.54
C PHE A 692 22.41 -15.57 12.72
N GLU A 693 23.72 -15.79 12.53
CA GLU A 693 24.45 -16.94 13.05
C GLU A 693 25.56 -16.47 13.98
N LEU A 694 25.59 -17.05 15.19
CA LEU A 694 26.68 -16.90 16.15
C LEU A 694 27.20 -18.26 16.60
N TRP A 695 28.46 -18.29 17.01
CA TRP A 695 29.13 -19.49 17.49
C TRP A 695 29.59 -19.28 18.93
N PHE A 696 29.50 -20.31 19.78
CA PHE A 696 29.91 -20.24 21.19
C PHE A 696 30.83 -21.40 21.61
N LEU A 697 31.74 -21.10 22.55
CA LEU A 697 32.75 -22.00 23.12
C LEU A 697 32.95 -21.67 24.61
N ALA A 698 33.40 -22.65 25.40
CA ALA A 698 33.87 -22.42 26.77
C ALA A 698 35.41 -22.26 26.83
N GLU A 699 35.90 -21.13 27.34
CA GLU A 699 37.33 -20.87 27.56
C GLU A 699 37.68 -20.91 29.05
N ALA A 700 38.86 -21.44 29.39
CA ALA A 700 39.27 -21.68 30.77
C ALA A 700 39.61 -20.37 31.50
N ASN A 701 39.17 -20.24 32.75
CA ASN A 701 39.44 -19.07 33.56
C ASN A 701 40.91 -19.06 34.05
N PRO A 702 41.52 -17.89 34.28
CA PRO A 702 42.88 -17.80 34.80
C PRO A 702 43.06 -18.56 36.13
N GLY A 703 43.88 -19.61 36.10
CA GLY A 703 44.15 -20.47 37.27
C GLY A 703 43.37 -21.79 37.31
N THR A 704 42.48 -22.07 36.35
CA THR A 704 41.81 -23.37 36.22
C THR A 704 42.77 -24.43 35.69
N GLU A 705 43.05 -25.49 36.48
CA GLU A 705 43.81 -26.65 35.99
C GLU A 705 42.98 -27.48 35.00
N VAL A 706 43.20 -27.26 33.70
CA VAL A 706 42.59 -28.07 32.64
C VAL A 706 43.22 -29.47 32.63
N LEU A 707 42.61 -30.39 33.36
CA LEU A 707 42.91 -31.82 33.32
C LEU A 707 42.55 -32.39 31.93
N MET A 708 43.44 -32.20 30.97
CA MET A 708 43.38 -32.85 29.65
C MET A 708 43.48 -34.37 29.85
N ASN A 709 42.33 -35.04 29.91
CA ASN A 709 42.24 -36.48 30.05
C ASN A 709 42.60 -37.18 28.72
N THR A 710 43.87 -37.11 28.33
CA THR A 710 44.43 -37.88 27.21
C THR A 710 44.58 -39.35 27.60
N SER A 711 43.46 -40.01 27.94
CA SER A 711 43.35 -41.45 28.21
C SER A 711 43.50 -42.32 26.95
N GLY A 712 44.19 -41.80 25.92
CA GLY A 712 44.73 -42.56 24.82
C GLY A 712 45.86 -43.47 25.30
N HIS A 713 45.49 -44.64 25.82
CA HIS A 713 46.41 -45.73 26.11
C HIS A 713 47.11 -46.19 24.81
N PHE A 714 48.22 -45.54 24.45
CA PHE A 714 49.21 -46.14 23.56
C PHE A 714 49.85 -47.32 24.30
N PRO A 715 49.60 -48.58 23.88
CA PRO A 715 50.14 -49.72 24.59
C PRO A 715 51.64 -49.79 24.33
N LYS A 716 52.46 -49.61 25.38
CA LYS A 716 53.93 -49.61 25.29
C LYS A 716 54.51 -50.89 24.67
N THR A 717 53.74 -51.99 24.66
CA THR A 717 54.03 -53.23 23.94
C THR A 717 54.12 -53.03 22.41
N LEU A 718 53.29 -52.20 21.79
CA LEU A 718 53.29 -52.02 20.33
C LEU A 718 54.59 -51.38 19.83
N VAL A 719 55.09 -50.37 20.55
CA VAL A 719 56.39 -49.73 20.27
C VAL A 719 57.53 -50.72 20.48
N PHE A 720 57.45 -51.56 21.52
CA PHE A 720 58.46 -52.60 21.79
C PHE A 720 58.49 -53.67 20.68
N PHE A 721 57.32 -54.11 20.18
CA PHE A 721 57.24 -55.02 19.04
C PHE A 721 57.74 -54.37 17.74
N LEU A 722 57.44 -53.08 17.48
CA LEU A 722 58.00 -52.36 16.34
C LEU A 722 59.53 -52.30 16.40
N PHE A 723 60.11 -52.02 17.58
CA PHE A 723 61.56 -52.03 17.78
C PHE A 723 62.18 -53.41 17.57
N LEU A 724 61.52 -54.50 17.99
CA LEU A 724 61.99 -55.87 17.74
C LEU A 724 61.94 -56.25 16.25
N ILE A 725 60.91 -55.81 15.52
CA ILE A 725 60.80 -56.03 14.06
C ILE A 725 61.84 -55.20 13.28
N LEU A 726 62.11 -53.96 13.70
CA LEU A 726 63.17 -53.12 13.12
C LEU A 726 64.59 -53.62 13.47
N ALA A 727 64.82 -54.12 14.68
CA ALA A 727 66.10 -54.68 15.08
C ALA A 727 66.43 -55.98 14.35
N SER A 728 65.44 -56.87 14.16
CA SER A 728 65.61 -58.14 13.44
C SER A 728 65.81 -57.95 11.93
N THR A 729 65.16 -56.96 11.32
CA THR A 729 65.40 -56.60 9.91
C THR A 729 66.74 -55.86 9.70
N GLY A 730 67.16 -55.02 10.65
CA GLY A 730 68.46 -54.33 10.59
C GLY A 730 69.68 -55.26 10.64
N ALA A 731 69.58 -56.41 11.31
CA ALA A 731 70.68 -57.37 11.44
C ALA A 731 71.04 -58.12 10.14
N ILE A 732 70.14 -58.18 9.16
CA ILE A 732 70.30 -59.00 7.95
C ILE A 732 70.98 -58.22 6.80
N PHE A 733 70.97 -56.88 6.83
CA PHE A 733 71.41 -56.06 5.70
C PHE A 733 72.91 -55.72 5.64
N LEU A 734 73.74 -56.28 6.54
CA LEU A 734 75.20 -56.04 6.56
C LEU A 734 76.06 -57.15 5.92
N PHE A 735 75.48 -58.28 5.50
CA PHE A 735 76.20 -59.32 4.76
C PHE A 735 75.34 -59.91 3.63
N THR A 736 75.31 -59.23 2.47
CA THR A 736 75.53 -59.81 1.11
C THR A 736 75.09 -58.87 -0.01
N ARG A 737 76.04 -58.15 -0.64
CA ARG A 737 75.96 -57.95 -2.09
C ARG A 737 77.31 -57.75 -2.76
N SER A 738 77.89 -58.87 -3.20
CA SER A 738 78.90 -58.89 -4.26
C SER A 738 78.54 -60.00 -5.25
N HIS A 739 78.34 -59.61 -6.53
CA HIS A 739 78.27 -60.44 -7.74
C HIS A 739 77.29 -61.65 -7.87
N ARG A 740 76.26 -61.40 -8.71
CA ARG A 740 75.84 -62.20 -9.90
C ARG A 740 75.19 -63.61 -9.79
N ILE A 741 74.12 -63.75 -10.61
CA ILE A 741 73.52 -64.96 -11.25
C ILE A 741 72.55 -65.81 -10.39
N GLY A 742 71.31 -65.98 -10.89
CA GLY A 742 70.42 -67.11 -10.55
C GLY A 742 68.93 -66.79 -10.29
N GLY A 743 68.06 -67.03 -11.28
CA GLY A 743 66.68 -67.55 -11.09
C GLY A 743 65.51 -66.68 -10.57
N ILE A 744 64.48 -66.53 -11.40
CA ILE A 744 63.01 -66.74 -11.16
C ILE A 744 62.54 -66.89 -9.69
N GLY A 745 61.46 -66.27 -9.18
CA GLY A 745 60.49 -65.30 -9.74
C GLY A 745 59.05 -65.43 -9.16
N THR A 746 58.26 -64.33 -9.13
CA THR A 746 56.80 -64.24 -8.81
C THR A 746 56.33 -64.57 -7.37
N TRP A 747 55.26 -64.01 -6.76
CA TRP A 747 54.37 -62.84 -6.99
C TRP A 747 53.70 -62.40 -5.64
N ASP A 748 52.84 -61.37 -5.66
CA ASP A 748 51.82 -60.93 -4.65
C ASP A 748 52.11 -59.77 -3.65
N GLY A 749 51.06 -58.96 -3.37
CA GLY A 749 50.79 -58.41 -2.03
C GLY A 749 50.92 -56.90 -1.74
N PHE A 750 49.79 -56.17 -1.86
CA PHE A 750 49.36 -55.00 -1.06
C PHE A 750 49.88 -54.95 0.41
N LEU A 751 50.13 -53.84 1.15
CA LEU A 751 49.59 -52.45 1.23
C LEU A 751 50.62 -51.51 1.92
N THR A 752 50.48 -50.16 1.99
CA THR A 752 49.83 -49.41 3.11
C THR A 752 49.92 -47.86 2.95
N ASN A 753 49.12 -47.13 3.74
CA ASN A 753 49.03 -45.65 3.90
C ASN A 753 49.97 -45.16 5.07
N PRO A 754 50.12 -43.85 5.45
CA PRO A 754 49.13 -42.74 5.37
C PRO A 754 49.61 -41.26 5.19
N PHE A 755 48.61 -40.37 5.07
CA PHE A 755 48.50 -38.94 5.52
C PHE A 755 49.00 -37.71 4.71
N HIS A 756 48.05 -36.74 4.62
CA HIS A 756 48.05 -35.30 4.26
C HIS A 756 48.51 -34.77 2.88
N GLU A 757 47.55 -34.09 2.22
CA GLU A 757 47.62 -32.76 1.53
C GLU A 757 48.92 -32.31 0.80
N ARG A 758 48.90 -31.81 -0.44
CA ARG A 758 47.87 -31.02 -1.16
C ARG A 758 48.10 -31.02 -2.69
N SER A 759 47.04 -30.78 -3.46
CA SER A 759 47.00 -30.07 -4.78
C SER A 759 47.91 -30.51 -5.96
N PHE A 760 47.30 -31.13 -6.99
CA PHE A 760 47.68 -31.01 -8.41
C PHE A 760 46.53 -30.26 -9.16
N VAL A 761 46.63 -29.45 -10.23
CA VAL A 761 47.61 -29.10 -11.29
C VAL A 761 47.09 -29.42 -12.72
N ARG A 762 46.59 -28.37 -13.39
CA ARG A 762 46.68 -28.00 -14.83
C ARG A 762 46.30 -28.99 -15.99
N PHE A 763 45.24 -28.57 -16.71
CA PHE A 763 45.15 -28.32 -18.18
C PHE A 763 45.11 -29.42 -19.27
N PHE A 764 44.25 -29.15 -20.28
CA PHE A 764 44.16 -29.69 -21.66
C PHE A 764 43.70 -31.16 -21.83
N ARG A 765 43.08 -31.60 -22.96
CA ARG A 765 42.94 -31.02 -24.33
C ARG A 765 41.61 -31.43 -25.04
N ARG A 766 41.32 -30.85 -26.23
CA ARG A 766 40.17 -31.18 -27.12
C ARG A 766 40.33 -32.52 -27.89
N PRO A 767 39.27 -33.04 -28.53
CA PRO A 767 39.06 -32.82 -29.99
C PRO A 767 37.58 -32.46 -30.37
N ASN A 768 37.31 -31.37 -31.10
CA ASN A 768 37.14 -31.25 -32.58
C ASN A 768 35.80 -31.74 -33.18
N ALA A 769 34.90 -30.79 -33.52
CA ALA A 769 34.00 -30.82 -34.67
C ALA A 769 33.48 -29.39 -35.01
N SER A 770 33.04 -29.16 -36.25
CA SER A 770 32.53 -27.88 -36.82
C SER A 770 31.82 -28.18 -38.17
N PRO A 771 31.10 -27.28 -38.89
CA PRO A 771 31.01 -25.82 -38.72
C PRO A 771 29.56 -25.24 -38.64
N PRO A 772 28.96 -24.43 -39.56
CA PRO A 772 28.45 -23.09 -39.19
C PRO A 772 26.99 -22.79 -39.66
N PHE A 773 26.69 -21.50 -39.88
CA PHE A 773 25.41 -20.89 -40.35
C PHE A 773 24.32 -20.72 -39.27
N SER A 774 23.47 -19.68 -39.27
CA SER A 774 23.50 -18.39 -40.01
C SER A 774 22.54 -17.37 -39.38
N PHE A 775 22.90 -16.08 -39.38
CA PHE A 775 21.89 -15.01 -39.34
C PHE A 775 21.27 -14.86 -40.74
N THR A 776 19.96 -15.09 -40.87
CA THR A 776 19.20 -14.83 -42.10
C THR A 776 18.25 -13.66 -41.93
N THR A 777 18.61 -12.52 -42.55
CA THR A 777 17.69 -11.40 -42.75
C THR A 777 16.82 -11.64 -43.97
N SER A 778 15.49 -11.66 -43.79
CA SER A 778 14.47 -11.52 -44.85
C SER A 778 13.20 -10.95 -44.20
N SER A 779 12.64 -9.78 -44.53
CA SER A 779 12.71 -8.89 -45.71
C SER A 779 11.97 -9.36 -46.98
N SER A 780 10.63 -9.38 -46.92
CA SER A 780 9.67 -9.30 -48.05
C SER A 780 8.25 -9.47 -47.45
N SER A 781 7.31 -8.52 -47.48
CA SER A 781 6.51 -8.04 -48.64
C SER A 781 5.59 -9.15 -49.20
N VAL A 782 4.31 -8.96 -49.57
CA VAL A 782 3.51 -7.76 -49.89
C VAL A 782 2.03 -8.02 -49.52
N ASN A 783 1.28 -7.04 -49.01
CA ASN A 783 0.02 -6.62 -49.66
C ASN A 783 -0.54 -5.29 -49.13
N VAL A 784 -0.63 -4.32 -50.04
CA VAL A 784 -1.48 -3.14 -49.90
C VAL A 784 -2.66 -3.34 -50.83
N SER A 785 -3.86 -3.51 -50.27
CA SER A 785 -5.12 -3.35 -51.00
C SER A 785 -5.92 -2.26 -50.31
N SER A 786 -5.84 -1.05 -50.88
CA SER A 786 -6.55 0.13 -50.42
C SER A 786 -8.07 -0.02 -50.51
N LEU A 787 -8.81 0.60 -49.59
CA LEU A 787 -10.09 1.26 -49.93
C LEU A 787 -10.47 2.35 -48.90
N SER A 788 -10.72 3.56 -49.42
CA SER A 788 -11.56 4.64 -48.87
C SER A 788 -11.55 4.94 -47.36
N ASN A 789 -10.73 5.94 -47.00
CA ASN A 789 -11.07 7.10 -46.14
C ASN A 789 -12.49 7.68 -46.49
N PRO A 790 -13.16 8.52 -45.66
CA PRO A 790 -12.51 9.63 -44.92
C PRO A 790 -13.11 10.17 -43.59
N PHE A 791 -12.30 10.97 -42.87
CA PHE A 791 -12.66 12.17 -42.05
C PHE A 791 -13.53 12.01 -40.77
N PHE A 792 -13.41 12.83 -39.71
CA PHE A 792 -12.49 13.93 -39.28
C PHE A 792 -12.25 13.65 -37.75
N ASN A 793 -11.05 13.75 -37.14
CA ASN A 793 -10.43 14.94 -36.54
C ASN A 793 -11.42 15.84 -35.71
N ASP A 794 -11.10 16.40 -34.54
CA ASP A 794 -9.77 16.60 -33.92
C ASP A 794 -9.78 16.92 -32.40
N THR A 795 -8.64 16.63 -31.75
CA THR A 795 -7.95 17.30 -30.61
C THR A 795 -8.62 17.78 -29.30
N GLN A 796 -7.82 17.58 -28.23
CA GLN A 796 -7.61 18.41 -27.01
C GLN A 796 -8.69 18.45 -25.93
#